data_AF-W2XIC6-F1
#
_entry.id   AF-W2XIC6-F1
#
_cell.length_a   1.000
_cell.length_b   1.000
_cell.length_c   1.000
_cell.angle_alpha   90.00
_cell.angle_beta   90.00
_cell.angle_gamma   90.00
#
_symmetry.space_group_name_H-M   'P 1'
#
loop_
_entity.id
_entity.type
_entity.pdbx_description
1 polymer ?
#
loop_
_entity_poly.entity_id
_entity_poly.type
_entity_poly.pdbx_seq_one_letter_code
_entity_poly.pdbx_strand_id
1 'polypeptide(L)'
;MLSKISHWLATRHEDKGGASDAFVQQRYDALSRLKNATLAVLRKENAADLNDVGEQQPTAGQQEGSMPREIRLPLTEHDSCVGELCVALEECLVLGLKPRSDEEQPCWWHVLYASTLIVDEPTLVQSVLSAAFLSETDVGKARCWLKIALNNHTIESSIMMIFSMACEHLIRNNYEEWSLVRCSEGLGLFLELVIALREVHFAIEVNGEPFYVPEQAESTEPEPTESNSGEMVSTITDADIAAAVGASPSRAGSFLPPPDAEPVLVELEDVKDLEIQEAETVTEEEEDCIQLPSALFPHRLKDIKPWQYVFGVSLASLSKNPYHSRYALIDPLLALPNIVDDCVAILRENPDTPRLFRATVLSIRLNQLREIVETEGSVPKDLDPQCAGALLLDFLKNLPDSIVTDDKYDAFVAAGQLRDEDASVRNITCLVNDLPVHCQIVLKRVINLMNFLQQPEHCEQNGVDVVTASSVLAPVIAFKKDSGSGLPSERTRARTHSQYQDVRYAAVGAQVVERMIEHYATIFHDVRVQVVDALERLEAKKEALRMVSHQMKLQPQMNFLSDRQQLNEISRLFRDHLEGGDITSTANNAVTAQSAESSKSETATDLETATQPNTTTNLELDLRRPTAATPPTSATSSGGSSPTTSEITEQELVSIWEQFGFNRPTILGNFEKGGVLMLRAILYWLKNDPDALSLLKMRALPSELPSYDAGLVASSICESLVKLLKLFLSPKHPEIDIVTMSLEPFWELFDEDMYFSKLFMFMFQVYDQLWSELDPKAASFTRVITETEGIMNELLKKAPITVYDLRMEWEEIRTRRLDEGEEVLEMQAELVEDEAFRIAELADQSLLSPPLRYSKKKPSFDYNPDDYKSKLMESSSILEIEHIAYIDHALPITSQLCRWYRIYSVEANGSSLETLLILAKKQSPTLLVVKDAGGNVFGGFASDEWHHAFHYYGTGESFLFSFANPSAAGGFVKYQWSRKNSYFMLCSDESLIMGGGGNFGLFLDSDLSRGASGACETFNSPPLTTSQEFSCVQVELWGFTTGDKPVEIGERHRKSVLD
;
A
#
# COMPACT_ATOMS: atom_id res chain seq x y z
N MET A 1 -20.66 -14.28 21.01
CA MET A 1 -20.33 -15.16 19.85
C MET A 1 -21.12 -16.47 19.86
N LEU A 2 -20.71 -17.53 20.58
CA LEU A 2 -21.22 -18.93 20.48
C LEU A 2 -22.76 -19.13 20.58
N SER A 3 -23.49 -18.22 21.23
CA SER A 3 -24.97 -18.21 21.26
C SER A 3 -25.58 -17.81 19.90
N LYS A 4 -25.00 -16.82 19.19
CA LYS A 4 -25.40 -16.42 17.83
C LYS A 4 -25.19 -17.60 16.85
N ILE A 5 -24.03 -18.25 16.91
CA ILE A 5 -23.70 -19.47 16.14
C ILE A 5 -24.71 -20.60 16.45
N SER A 6 -25.08 -20.79 17.72
CA SER A 6 -26.08 -21.79 18.11
C SER A 6 -27.48 -21.51 17.54
N HIS A 7 -27.92 -20.25 17.56
CA HIS A 7 -29.20 -19.84 16.98
C HIS A 7 -29.19 -20.00 15.44
N TRP A 8 -28.10 -19.62 14.79
CA TRP A 8 -27.93 -19.71 13.34
C TRP A 8 -27.94 -21.17 12.86
N LEU A 9 -27.16 -22.06 13.48
CA LEU A 9 -27.15 -23.50 13.18
C LEU A 9 -28.53 -24.15 13.41
N ALA A 10 -29.27 -23.73 14.44
CA ALA A 10 -30.62 -24.22 14.68
C ALA A 10 -31.61 -23.77 13.59
N THR A 11 -31.60 -22.50 13.21
CA THR A 11 -32.57 -21.94 12.24
C THR A 11 -32.45 -22.50 10.82
N ARG A 12 -31.28 -22.99 10.40
CA ARG A 12 -31.11 -23.63 9.08
C ARG A 12 -31.32 -25.14 9.06
N HIS A 13 -31.48 -25.79 10.22
CA HIS A 13 -31.71 -27.23 10.31
C HIS A 13 -33.19 -27.62 10.06
N GLU A 14 -34.11 -26.65 9.99
CA GLU A 14 -35.55 -26.90 9.86
C GLU A 14 -36.10 -26.89 8.42
N ASP A 15 -35.30 -26.55 7.38
CA ASP A 15 -35.81 -26.36 6.00
C ASP A 15 -35.32 -27.41 4.97
N LYS A 16 -36.10 -28.48 4.84
CA LYS A 16 -36.44 -29.27 3.62
C LYS A 16 -35.38 -29.66 2.55
N GLY A 17 -34.93 -30.91 2.64
CA GLY A 17 -35.48 -31.99 1.79
C GLY A 17 -35.07 -32.15 0.31
N GLY A 18 -33.78 -32.21 -0.01
CA GLY A 18 -33.24 -32.52 -1.34
C GLY A 18 -31.78 -33.02 -1.32
N ALA A 19 -31.27 -33.53 -2.46
CA ALA A 19 -29.90 -34.08 -2.53
C ALA A 19 -28.79 -33.03 -2.33
N SER A 20 -29.09 -31.75 -2.58
CA SER A 20 -28.22 -30.61 -2.23
C SER A 20 -28.07 -30.45 -0.72
N ASP A 21 -29.06 -30.89 0.06
CA ASP A 21 -29.10 -30.63 1.50
C ASP A 21 -28.26 -31.62 2.29
N ALA A 22 -27.93 -32.79 1.75
CA ALA A 22 -27.05 -33.75 2.41
C ALA A 22 -25.65 -33.15 2.71
N PHE A 23 -25.07 -32.42 1.75
CA PHE A 23 -23.77 -31.75 1.94
C PHE A 23 -23.87 -30.44 2.75
N VAL A 24 -25.04 -29.80 2.75
CA VAL A 24 -25.35 -28.66 3.62
C VAL A 24 -25.43 -29.14 5.08
N GLN A 25 -26.17 -30.22 5.33
CA GLN A 25 -26.35 -30.85 6.63
C GLN A 25 -25.02 -31.40 7.17
N GLN A 26 -24.21 -32.09 6.35
CA GLN A 26 -22.86 -32.53 6.77
C GLN A 26 -21.97 -31.38 7.25
N ARG A 27 -22.03 -30.20 6.62
CA ARG A 27 -21.29 -29.01 7.08
C ARG A 27 -21.82 -28.48 8.41
N TYR A 28 -23.14 -28.46 8.61
CA TYR A 28 -23.73 -28.06 9.89
C TYR A 28 -23.47 -29.06 11.00
N ASP A 29 -23.48 -30.36 10.73
CA ASP A 29 -23.18 -31.41 11.70
C ASP A 29 -21.72 -31.35 12.16
N ALA A 30 -20.78 -31.07 11.25
CA ALA A 30 -19.38 -30.82 11.59
C ALA A 30 -19.19 -29.53 12.43
N LEU A 31 -19.74 -28.40 11.97
CA LEU A 31 -19.67 -27.13 12.72
C LEU A 31 -20.36 -27.21 14.10
N SER A 32 -21.47 -27.94 14.20
CA SER A 32 -22.20 -28.14 15.45
C SER A 32 -21.39 -28.98 16.45
N ARG A 33 -20.71 -30.04 15.98
CA ARG A 33 -19.78 -30.82 16.79
C ARG A 33 -18.57 -29.99 17.24
N LEU A 34 -17.94 -29.24 16.34
CA LEU A 34 -16.84 -28.33 16.70
C LEU A 34 -17.27 -27.30 17.74
N LYS A 35 -18.42 -26.63 17.53
CA LYS A 35 -18.98 -25.67 18.49
C LYS A 35 -19.22 -26.29 19.87
N ASN A 36 -19.74 -27.51 19.93
CA ASN A 36 -19.99 -28.20 21.20
C ASN A 36 -18.67 -28.57 21.91
N ALA A 37 -17.65 -29.03 21.18
CA ALA A 37 -16.33 -29.33 21.74
C ALA A 37 -15.61 -28.06 22.22
N THR A 38 -15.60 -26.97 21.43
CA THR A 38 -15.08 -25.65 21.84
C THR A 38 -15.78 -25.16 23.11
N LEU A 39 -17.11 -25.30 23.20
CA LEU A 39 -17.87 -24.97 24.42
C LEU A 39 -17.49 -25.86 25.61
N ALA A 40 -17.20 -27.15 25.41
CA ALA A 40 -16.79 -28.05 26.48
C ALA A 40 -15.40 -27.69 27.03
N VAL A 41 -14.44 -27.39 26.14
CA VAL A 41 -13.10 -26.90 26.49
C VAL A 41 -13.17 -25.59 27.27
N LEU A 42 -13.88 -24.58 26.75
CA LEU A 42 -14.05 -23.29 27.43
C LEU A 42 -14.75 -23.42 28.78
N ARG A 43 -15.77 -24.29 28.91
CA ARG A 43 -16.41 -24.55 30.22
C ARG A 43 -15.44 -25.20 31.20
N LYS A 44 -14.54 -26.07 30.75
CA LYS A 44 -13.57 -26.74 31.61
C LYS A 44 -12.46 -25.80 32.08
N GLU A 45 -11.97 -24.93 31.19
CA GLU A 45 -11.03 -23.87 31.58
C GLU A 45 -11.66 -22.94 32.64
N ASN A 46 -12.87 -22.44 32.38
CA ASN A 46 -13.58 -21.56 33.33
C ASN A 46 -14.06 -22.29 34.62
N ALA A 47 -14.16 -23.63 34.62
CA ALA A 47 -14.52 -24.39 35.81
C ALA A 47 -13.35 -24.56 36.79
N ALA A 48 -12.10 -24.36 36.34
CA ALA A 48 -10.93 -24.34 37.22
C ALA A 48 -11.00 -23.17 38.23
N ASP A 49 -11.62 -22.05 37.86
CA ASP A 49 -11.77 -20.85 38.71
C ASP A 49 -12.72 -21.04 39.91
N LEU A 50 -13.54 -22.11 39.94
CA LEU A 50 -14.60 -22.28 40.94
C LEU A 50 -14.30 -23.31 42.04
N ASN A 51 -13.28 -24.16 41.88
CA ASN A 51 -13.03 -25.28 42.79
C ASN A 51 -12.13 -24.94 44.00
N ASP A 52 -11.56 -23.73 44.08
CA ASP A 52 -10.68 -23.32 45.20
C ASP A 52 -11.40 -22.46 46.28
N VAL A 53 -12.74 -22.40 46.23
CA VAL A 53 -13.57 -21.72 47.26
C VAL A 53 -14.22 -22.74 48.19
N GLY A 54 -13.37 -23.57 48.83
CA GLY A 54 -13.77 -24.63 49.74
C GLY A 54 -13.28 -24.42 51.18
N GLU A 55 -14.21 -24.13 52.10
CA GLU A 55 -14.05 -24.18 53.56
C GLU A 55 -13.01 -23.24 54.24
N GLN A 56 -13.43 -21.99 54.51
CA GLN A 56 -13.11 -21.34 55.80
C GLN A 56 -14.11 -20.22 56.18
N GLN A 57 -14.37 -20.08 57.47
CA GLN A 57 -15.37 -19.14 58.02
C GLN A 57 -14.87 -17.68 58.04
N PRO A 58 -15.75 -16.68 57.89
CA PRO A 58 -15.34 -15.28 57.87
C PRO A 58 -15.07 -14.75 59.28
N THR A 59 -13.82 -14.36 59.55
CA THR A 59 -13.47 -13.43 60.63
C THR A 59 -13.10 -12.07 60.03
N ALA A 60 -13.60 -10.99 60.64
CA ALA A 60 -13.60 -9.68 60.00
C ALA A 60 -12.25 -8.97 60.05
N GLY A 61 -11.76 -8.56 58.88
CA GLY A 61 -10.92 -7.37 58.69
C GLY A 61 -9.45 -7.62 58.35
N GLN A 62 -9.12 -7.58 57.06
CA GLN A 62 -7.96 -6.85 56.51
C GLN A 62 -7.99 -6.74 54.98
N GLN A 63 -7.43 -5.64 54.50
CA GLN A 63 -7.11 -5.21 53.12
C GLN A 63 -7.21 -6.24 51.97
N GLU A 64 -7.99 -5.89 50.93
CA GLU A 64 -7.81 -6.46 49.58
C GLU A 64 -6.66 -5.75 48.86
N GLY A 65 -5.52 -6.41 48.77
CA GLY A 65 -4.54 -6.17 47.70
C GLY A 65 -4.77 -7.19 46.59
N SER A 66 -4.73 -6.76 45.33
CA SER A 66 -4.85 -7.67 44.18
C SER A 66 -3.63 -8.59 44.09
N MET A 67 -3.84 -9.87 44.40
CA MET A 67 -2.85 -10.91 44.13
C MET A 67 -2.65 -11.07 42.61
N PRO A 68 -1.44 -11.45 42.14
CA PRO A 68 -1.20 -11.72 40.73
C PRO A 68 -1.99 -12.96 40.27
N ARG A 69 -2.37 -13.01 38.99
CA ARG A 69 -3.00 -14.19 38.35
C ARG A 69 -2.03 -15.38 38.40
N GLU A 70 -2.21 -16.27 39.36
CA GLU A 70 -1.41 -17.50 39.47
C GLU A 70 -1.84 -18.53 38.40
N ILE A 71 -0.86 -18.94 37.60
CA ILE A 71 -0.73 -20.19 36.82
C ILE A 71 -2.05 -20.96 36.57
N ARG A 72 -2.71 -20.68 35.44
CA ARG A 72 -3.74 -21.59 34.88
C ARG A 72 -3.09 -22.95 34.58
N LEU A 73 -3.69 -24.05 35.04
CA LEU A 73 -3.26 -25.40 34.66
C LEU A 73 -3.62 -25.65 33.18
N PRO A 74 -2.65 -26.02 32.33
CA PRO A 74 -2.92 -26.23 30.91
C PRO A 74 -3.73 -27.52 30.69
N LEU A 75 -4.61 -27.49 29.69
CA LEU A 75 -5.42 -28.65 29.29
C LEU A 75 -4.57 -29.69 28.56
N THR A 76 -4.75 -30.96 28.92
CA THR A 76 -3.91 -32.09 28.49
C THR A 76 -4.67 -33.05 27.58
N GLU A 77 -3.97 -33.99 26.95
CA GLU A 77 -4.62 -35.02 26.10
C GLU A 77 -5.55 -35.97 26.86
N HIS A 78 -5.42 -36.08 28.19
CA HIS A 78 -6.28 -36.92 29.02
C HIS A 78 -7.66 -36.29 29.31
N ASP A 79 -7.85 -35.02 28.92
CA ASP A 79 -9.10 -34.31 29.08
C ASP A 79 -10.04 -34.58 27.89
N SER A 80 -11.14 -35.32 28.11
CA SER A 80 -12.11 -35.74 27.07
C SER A 80 -12.47 -34.65 26.05
N CYS A 81 -12.73 -33.43 26.54
CA CYS A 81 -13.08 -32.27 25.71
C CYS A 81 -11.97 -31.84 24.73
N VAL A 82 -10.69 -32.08 25.05
CA VAL A 82 -9.54 -31.78 24.18
C VAL A 82 -9.46 -32.81 23.06
N GLY A 83 -9.71 -34.09 23.36
CA GLY A 83 -9.84 -35.14 22.34
C GLY A 83 -11.00 -34.88 21.39
N GLU A 84 -12.19 -34.61 21.93
CA GLU A 84 -13.38 -34.23 21.17
C GLU A 84 -13.14 -32.98 20.28
N LEU A 85 -12.42 -31.98 20.79
CA LEU A 85 -12.03 -30.79 20.02
C LEU A 85 -11.11 -31.14 18.85
N CYS A 86 -10.07 -31.94 19.08
CA CYS A 86 -9.13 -32.32 18.02
C CYS A 86 -9.81 -33.16 16.93
N VAL A 87 -10.71 -34.07 17.30
CA VAL A 87 -11.53 -34.83 16.33
C VAL A 87 -12.40 -33.89 15.50
N ALA A 88 -13.13 -32.96 16.13
CA ALA A 88 -14.02 -32.04 15.41
C ALA A 88 -13.26 -31.07 14.48
N LEU A 89 -12.05 -30.64 14.86
CA LEU A 89 -11.15 -29.86 14.01
C LEU A 89 -10.67 -30.67 12.79
N GLU A 90 -10.24 -31.92 12.99
CA GLU A 90 -9.84 -32.83 11.90
C GLU A 90 -11.01 -33.11 10.94
N GLU A 91 -12.22 -33.36 11.46
CA GLU A 91 -13.43 -33.54 10.65
C GLU A 91 -13.74 -32.31 9.78
N CYS A 92 -13.70 -31.09 10.34
CA CYS A 92 -13.94 -29.86 9.59
C CYS A 92 -12.91 -29.63 8.47
N LEU A 93 -11.63 -29.95 8.70
CA LEU A 93 -10.55 -29.77 7.74
C LEU A 93 -10.54 -30.84 6.63
N VAL A 94 -11.07 -32.03 6.90
CA VAL A 94 -11.17 -33.13 5.92
C VAL A 94 -12.52 -33.10 5.16
N LEU A 95 -13.53 -32.35 5.62
CA LEU A 95 -14.87 -32.36 5.03
C LEU A 95 -14.90 -31.82 3.58
N GLY A 96 -15.07 -32.74 2.64
CA GLY A 96 -15.07 -32.47 1.20
C GLY A 96 -13.67 -32.39 0.59
N LEU A 97 -12.63 -32.91 1.26
CA LEU A 97 -11.31 -33.13 0.68
C LEU A 97 -11.36 -34.28 -0.32
N LYS A 98 -10.73 -34.12 -1.49
CA LYS A 98 -10.67 -35.15 -2.53
C LYS A 98 -9.66 -36.25 -2.17
N PRO A 99 -10.03 -37.54 -2.29
CA PRO A 99 -9.07 -38.64 -2.12
C PRO A 99 -8.04 -38.62 -3.26
N ARG A 100 -6.80 -39.02 -2.96
CA ARG A 100 -5.72 -39.14 -3.96
C ARG A 100 -5.77 -40.45 -4.75
N SER A 101 -6.35 -41.48 -4.17
CA SER A 101 -6.58 -42.79 -4.76
C SER A 101 -7.82 -43.43 -4.11
N ASP A 102 -8.46 -44.40 -4.77
CA ASP A 102 -9.69 -45.04 -4.29
C ASP A 102 -9.49 -45.92 -3.02
N GLU A 103 -8.23 -46.15 -2.60
CA GLU A 103 -7.87 -47.01 -1.46
C GLU A 103 -7.32 -46.22 -0.24
N GLU A 104 -7.06 -44.92 -0.37
CA GLU A 104 -6.46 -44.09 0.69
C GLU A 104 -7.49 -43.22 1.44
N GLN A 105 -7.35 -43.10 2.76
CA GLN A 105 -8.17 -42.18 3.55
C GLN A 105 -7.84 -40.72 3.21
N PRO A 106 -8.85 -39.83 3.10
CA PRO A 106 -8.63 -38.42 2.79
C PRO A 106 -7.83 -37.73 3.91
N CYS A 107 -6.64 -37.25 3.56
CA CYS A 107 -5.67 -36.71 4.50
C CYS A 107 -5.21 -35.32 4.05
N TRP A 108 -5.48 -34.30 4.87
CA TRP A 108 -5.26 -32.90 4.52
C TRP A 108 -3.79 -32.43 4.65
N TRP A 109 -2.88 -33.29 5.12
CA TRP A 109 -1.43 -33.04 5.20
C TRP A 109 -0.83 -32.49 3.91
N HIS A 110 -1.31 -32.96 2.76
CA HIS A 110 -0.83 -32.52 1.46
C HIS A 110 -1.21 -31.08 1.12
N VAL A 111 -2.36 -30.60 1.61
CA VAL A 111 -2.76 -29.19 1.50
C VAL A 111 -1.90 -28.35 2.43
N LEU A 112 -1.73 -28.81 3.68
CA LEU A 112 -0.87 -28.16 4.67
C LEU A 112 0.59 -27.99 4.18
N TYR A 113 1.22 -29.06 3.72
CA TYR A 113 2.59 -29.04 3.20
C TYR A 113 2.73 -28.29 1.87
N ALA A 114 1.71 -28.30 1.00
CA ALA A 114 1.75 -27.48 -0.21
C ALA A 114 1.54 -25.98 0.09
N SER A 115 0.81 -25.63 1.17
CA SER A 115 0.60 -24.23 1.56
C SER A 115 1.89 -23.54 1.98
N THR A 116 2.84 -24.23 2.61
CA THR A 116 4.16 -23.69 2.99
C THR A 116 5.08 -23.41 1.80
N LEU A 117 4.76 -23.93 0.62
CA LEU A 117 5.46 -23.61 -0.64
C LEU A 117 4.88 -22.36 -1.34
N ILE A 118 3.73 -21.87 -0.88
CA ILE A 118 3.00 -20.72 -1.42
C ILE A 118 3.09 -19.52 -0.46
N VAL A 119 2.91 -19.79 0.84
CA VAL A 119 2.99 -18.83 1.93
C VAL A 119 4.36 -18.97 2.60
N ASP A 120 5.27 -18.06 2.25
CA ASP A 120 6.62 -17.94 2.83
C ASP A 120 6.55 -17.26 4.22
N GLU A 121 5.91 -17.94 5.18
CA GLU A 121 5.80 -17.47 6.57
C GLU A 121 6.50 -18.46 7.52
N PRO A 122 7.47 -17.98 8.33
CA PRO A 122 8.39 -18.87 9.04
C PRO A 122 7.75 -19.70 10.15
N THR A 123 6.70 -19.22 10.84
CA THR A 123 6.09 -19.97 11.96
C THR A 123 5.25 -21.16 11.46
N LEU A 124 4.52 -20.99 10.35
CA LEU A 124 3.82 -22.05 9.64
C LEU A 124 4.81 -23.05 9.04
N VAL A 125 5.84 -22.58 8.32
CA VAL A 125 6.90 -23.44 7.77
C VAL A 125 7.56 -24.26 8.88
N GLN A 126 7.95 -23.65 10.00
CA GLN A 126 8.60 -24.33 11.12
C GLN A 126 7.67 -25.33 11.82
N SER A 127 6.39 -25.00 12.03
CA SER A 127 5.42 -25.94 12.65
C SER A 127 5.14 -27.16 11.78
N VAL A 128 5.00 -26.97 10.45
CA VAL A 128 4.81 -28.08 9.49
C VAL A 128 6.06 -28.93 9.39
N LEU A 129 7.26 -28.35 9.29
CA LEU A 129 8.51 -29.11 9.29
C LEU A 129 8.69 -29.91 10.59
N SER A 130 8.34 -29.33 11.74
CA SER A 130 8.41 -30.03 13.04
C SER A 130 7.45 -31.22 13.07
N ALA A 131 6.21 -31.07 12.60
CA ALA A 131 5.25 -32.16 12.49
C ALA A 131 5.70 -33.28 11.53
N ALA A 132 6.40 -32.92 10.44
CA ALA A 132 6.88 -33.86 9.43
C ALA A 132 7.92 -34.88 9.97
N PHE A 133 8.66 -34.53 11.03
CA PHE A 133 9.64 -35.40 11.68
C PHE A 133 9.06 -36.26 12.82
N LEU A 134 7.82 -36.00 13.25
CA LEU A 134 7.20 -36.66 14.42
C LEU A 134 6.28 -37.83 14.08
N SER A 135 6.01 -38.07 12.79
CA SER A 135 5.26 -39.24 12.34
C SER A 135 5.68 -39.65 10.93
N GLU A 136 5.69 -40.96 10.65
CA GLU A 136 5.99 -41.48 9.31
C GLU A 136 4.77 -41.38 8.37
N THR A 137 3.55 -41.50 8.91
CA THR A 137 2.29 -41.47 8.13
C THR A 137 1.78 -40.05 7.96
N ASP A 138 1.20 -39.72 6.80
CA ASP A 138 0.71 -38.35 6.53
C ASP A 138 -0.48 -37.96 7.43
N VAL A 139 -1.33 -38.92 7.78
CA VAL A 139 -2.40 -38.72 8.78
C VAL A 139 -1.79 -38.36 10.14
N GLY A 140 -0.78 -39.11 10.60
CA GLY A 140 -0.10 -38.81 11.85
C GLY A 140 0.63 -37.46 11.83
N LYS A 141 1.22 -37.06 10.70
CA LYS A 141 1.84 -35.72 10.53
C LYS A 141 0.82 -34.60 10.66
N ALA A 142 -0.36 -34.75 10.05
CA ALA A 142 -1.46 -33.77 10.20
C ALA A 142 -1.93 -33.64 11.66
N ARG A 143 -2.01 -34.75 12.39
CA ARG A 143 -2.35 -34.77 13.82
C ARG A 143 -1.27 -34.15 14.70
N CYS A 144 0.00 -34.48 14.47
CA CYS A 144 1.14 -33.84 15.13
C CYS A 144 1.09 -32.32 14.93
N TRP A 145 0.83 -31.86 13.69
CA TRP A 145 0.72 -30.43 13.40
C TRP A 145 -0.43 -29.77 14.17
N LEU A 146 -1.62 -30.38 14.21
CA LEU A 146 -2.78 -29.81 14.90
C LEU A 146 -2.50 -29.62 16.40
N LYS A 147 -1.84 -30.61 17.02
CA LYS A 147 -1.40 -30.56 18.43
C LYS A 147 -0.36 -29.47 18.67
N ILE A 148 0.62 -29.30 17.75
CA ILE A 148 1.62 -28.21 17.80
C ILE A 148 0.94 -26.84 17.69
N ALA A 149 -0.01 -26.69 16.75
CA ALA A 149 -0.69 -25.42 16.49
C ALA A 149 -1.60 -24.98 17.65
N LEU A 150 -2.20 -25.94 18.37
CA LEU A 150 -2.95 -25.68 19.61
C LEU A 150 -2.01 -25.29 20.76
N ASN A 151 -0.96 -26.08 21.04
CA ASN A 151 0.00 -25.79 22.13
C ASN A 151 0.72 -24.44 21.95
N ASN A 152 0.98 -24.03 20.71
CA ASN A 152 1.68 -22.78 20.40
C ASN A 152 0.74 -21.58 20.15
N HIS A 153 -0.58 -21.76 20.26
CA HIS A 153 -1.60 -20.74 19.95
C HIS A 153 -1.53 -20.19 18.49
N THR A 154 -0.96 -20.96 17.54
CA THR A 154 -0.80 -20.55 16.14
C THR A 154 -1.88 -21.10 15.20
N ILE A 155 -2.86 -21.86 15.72
CA ILE A 155 -3.90 -22.49 14.90
C ILE A 155 -4.73 -21.49 14.08
N GLU A 156 -5.10 -20.34 14.66
CA GLU A 156 -5.86 -19.27 14.01
C GLU A 156 -5.10 -18.69 12.80
N SER A 157 -3.90 -18.14 13.06
CA SER A 157 -3.08 -17.50 12.02
C SER A 157 -2.68 -18.48 10.92
N SER A 158 -2.36 -19.73 11.29
CA SER A 158 -2.03 -20.78 10.34
C SER A 158 -3.20 -21.10 9.40
N ILE A 159 -4.40 -21.28 9.94
CA ILE A 159 -5.59 -21.60 9.14
C ILE A 159 -5.96 -20.42 8.23
N MET A 160 -5.88 -19.17 8.73
CA MET A 160 -6.09 -17.98 7.88
C MET A 160 -5.09 -17.90 6.71
N MET A 161 -3.83 -18.28 6.92
CA MET A 161 -2.83 -18.33 5.86
C MET A 161 -3.11 -19.45 4.84
N ILE A 162 -3.41 -20.66 5.32
CA ILE A 162 -3.70 -21.84 4.49
C ILE A 162 -4.92 -21.61 3.58
N PHE A 163 -5.94 -20.91 4.05
CA PHE A 163 -7.16 -20.59 3.29
C PHE A 163 -7.18 -19.15 2.73
N SER A 164 -6.03 -18.48 2.67
CA SER A 164 -5.90 -17.15 2.04
C SER A 164 -6.06 -17.20 0.52
N MET A 165 -6.29 -16.03 -0.11
CA MET A 165 -6.38 -15.92 -1.58
C MET A 165 -5.12 -16.44 -2.31
N ALA A 166 -3.94 -16.35 -1.68
CA ALA A 166 -2.70 -16.90 -2.25
C ALA A 166 -2.78 -18.42 -2.48
N CYS A 167 -3.50 -19.14 -1.60
CA CYS A 167 -3.71 -20.57 -1.68
C CYS A 167 -4.97 -20.97 -2.46
N GLU A 168 -5.73 -20.03 -3.05
CA GLU A 168 -7.04 -20.34 -3.63
C GLU A 168 -7.00 -21.46 -4.68
N HIS A 169 -5.99 -21.45 -5.57
CA HIS A 169 -5.79 -22.52 -6.56
C HIS A 169 -5.49 -23.88 -5.90
N LEU A 170 -4.75 -23.91 -4.79
CA LEU A 170 -4.46 -25.12 -4.03
C LEU A 170 -5.75 -25.69 -3.41
N ILE A 171 -6.59 -24.84 -2.81
CA ILE A 171 -7.85 -25.24 -2.20
C ILE A 171 -8.87 -25.71 -3.25
N ARG A 172 -9.03 -24.97 -4.36
CA ARG A 172 -9.93 -25.37 -5.48
C ARG A 172 -9.55 -26.72 -6.10
N ASN A 173 -8.26 -27.03 -6.16
CA ASN A 173 -7.77 -28.30 -6.72
C ASN A 173 -8.00 -29.48 -5.76
N ASN A 174 -7.76 -29.32 -4.46
CA ASN A 174 -7.81 -30.42 -3.49
C ASN A 174 -9.19 -30.61 -2.82
N TYR A 175 -10.08 -29.62 -2.82
CA TYR A 175 -11.41 -29.71 -2.20
C TYR A 175 -12.56 -29.68 -3.22
N GLU A 176 -13.60 -30.43 -2.91
CA GLU A 176 -14.89 -30.39 -3.61
C GLU A 176 -15.63 -29.07 -3.40
N GLU A 177 -16.48 -28.71 -4.36
CA GLU A 177 -17.16 -27.40 -4.37
C GLU A 177 -18.14 -27.22 -3.20
N TRP A 178 -18.64 -28.32 -2.64
CA TRP A 178 -19.54 -28.33 -1.48
C TRP A 178 -18.81 -28.31 -0.13
N SER A 179 -17.47 -28.42 -0.10
CA SER A 179 -16.67 -28.49 1.13
C SER A 179 -16.89 -27.29 2.07
N LEU A 180 -16.61 -27.50 3.36
CA LEU A 180 -16.72 -26.44 4.36
C LEU A 180 -15.81 -25.25 4.03
N VAL A 181 -14.55 -25.55 3.69
CA VAL A 181 -13.48 -24.56 3.47
C VAL A 181 -13.59 -23.78 2.16
N ARG A 182 -14.40 -24.22 1.19
CA ARG A 182 -14.72 -23.46 -0.03
C ARG A 182 -15.99 -22.61 0.08
N CYS A 183 -16.71 -22.72 1.20
CA CYS A 183 -17.87 -21.90 1.49
C CYS A 183 -17.48 -20.75 2.41
N SER A 184 -17.54 -19.51 1.93
CA SER A 184 -17.15 -18.32 2.72
C SER A 184 -17.89 -18.22 4.05
N GLU A 185 -19.19 -18.51 4.07
CA GLU A 185 -20.03 -18.52 5.27
C GLU A 185 -19.65 -19.65 6.25
N GLY A 186 -19.34 -20.84 5.73
CA GLY A 186 -18.92 -21.99 6.55
C GLY A 186 -17.51 -21.86 7.11
N LEU A 187 -16.57 -21.34 6.30
CA LEU A 187 -15.20 -21.05 6.70
C LEU A 187 -15.14 -19.92 7.74
N GLY A 188 -15.98 -18.88 7.60
CA GLY A 188 -16.10 -17.81 8.59
C GLY A 188 -16.50 -18.34 9.96
N LEU A 189 -17.55 -19.18 10.02
CA LEU A 189 -17.99 -19.82 11.27
C LEU A 189 -16.95 -20.79 11.85
N PHE A 190 -16.21 -21.51 10.99
CA PHE A 190 -15.08 -22.34 11.43
C PHE A 190 -13.98 -21.49 12.08
N LEU A 191 -13.61 -20.37 11.46
CA LEU A 191 -12.62 -19.43 12.00
C LEU A 191 -13.10 -18.80 13.33
N GLU A 192 -14.36 -18.38 13.46
CA GLU A 192 -14.92 -17.88 14.74
C GLU A 192 -14.76 -18.91 15.88
N LEU A 193 -14.98 -20.21 15.59
CA LEU A 193 -14.83 -21.28 16.56
C LEU A 193 -13.36 -21.56 16.94
N VAL A 194 -12.42 -21.31 16.02
CA VAL A 194 -10.97 -21.41 16.26
C VAL A 194 -10.44 -20.19 17.03
N ILE A 195 -10.90 -18.98 16.70
CA ILE A 195 -10.57 -17.73 17.42
C ILE A 195 -10.96 -17.84 18.90
N ALA A 196 -12.11 -18.47 19.20
CA ALA A 196 -12.55 -18.72 20.57
C ALA A 196 -11.58 -19.60 21.40
N LEU A 197 -10.59 -20.26 20.78
CA LEU A 197 -9.56 -21.05 21.46
C LEU A 197 -8.28 -20.25 21.78
N ARG A 198 -8.16 -18.99 21.33
CA ARG A 198 -6.89 -18.24 21.37
C ARG A 198 -6.30 -18.07 22.78
N GLU A 199 -7.16 -17.93 23.80
CA GLU A 199 -6.73 -17.76 25.20
C GLU A 199 -6.58 -19.09 25.98
N VAL A 200 -6.99 -20.21 25.37
CA VAL A 200 -6.99 -21.54 26.01
C VAL A 200 -5.56 -22.10 26.02
N HIS A 201 -5.02 -22.38 27.20
CA HIS A 201 -3.66 -22.91 27.33
C HIS A 201 -3.64 -24.44 27.22
N PHE A 202 -2.95 -24.96 26.21
CA PHE A 202 -2.85 -26.41 25.94
C PHE A 202 -1.45 -26.95 26.25
N ALA A 203 -1.40 -28.18 26.79
CA ALA A 203 -0.21 -29.00 26.99
C ALA A 203 -0.47 -30.44 26.51
N ILE A 204 -0.82 -30.56 25.23
CA ILE A 204 -1.15 -31.82 24.56
C ILE A 204 0.15 -32.55 24.18
N GLU A 205 0.25 -33.86 24.40
CA GLU A 205 1.42 -34.63 23.97
C GLU A 205 1.45 -34.76 22.44
N VAL A 206 2.53 -34.26 21.82
CA VAL A 206 2.66 -34.23 20.36
C VAL A 206 3.12 -35.59 19.83
N ASN A 207 2.16 -36.46 19.59
CA ASN A 207 2.32 -37.74 18.92
C ASN A 207 1.29 -37.89 17.77
N GLY A 208 1.60 -38.76 16.79
CA GLY A 208 0.76 -38.99 15.61
C GLY A 208 -0.39 -39.98 15.81
N GLU A 209 -0.60 -40.44 17.06
CA GLU A 209 -1.66 -41.39 17.43
C GLU A 209 -3.06 -40.76 17.30
N PRO A 210 -4.13 -41.57 17.19
CA PRO A 210 -5.51 -41.10 17.23
C PRO A 210 -5.80 -40.28 18.50
N PHE A 211 -6.67 -39.28 18.39
CA PHE A 211 -7.07 -38.45 19.52
C PHE A 211 -7.82 -39.27 20.58
N TYR A 212 -7.46 -39.09 21.85
CA TYR A 212 -8.04 -39.82 22.97
C TYR A 212 -9.49 -39.37 23.24
N VAL A 213 -10.45 -40.26 23.00
CA VAL A 213 -11.87 -40.07 23.35
C VAL A 213 -12.29 -41.23 24.26
N PRO A 214 -12.72 -40.98 25.51
CA PRO A 214 -13.21 -42.03 26.40
C PRO A 214 -14.46 -42.71 25.84
N GLU A 215 -14.48 -44.05 25.83
CA GLU A 215 -15.69 -44.81 25.48
C GLU A 215 -16.80 -44.52 26.50
N GLN A 216 -18.00 -44.20 26.00
CA GLN A 216 -19.19 -44.08 26.85
C GLN A 216 -19.53 -45.45 27.43
N ALA A 217 -19.59 -45.56 28.76
CA ALA A 217 -19.96 -46.81 29.41
C ALA A 217 -21.37 -47.24 29.02
N GLU A 218 -21.49 -48.39 28.35
CA GLU A 218 -22.77 -49.04 28.07
C GLU A 218 -23.52 -49.29 29.39
N SER A 219 -24.65 -48.60 29.58
CA SER A 219 -25.57 -48.90 30.68
C SER A 219 -26.30 -50.21 30.40
N THR A 220 -25.74 -51.32 30.88
CA THR A 220 -26.32 -52.66 30.72
C THR A 220 -27.64 -52.77 31.48
N GLU A 221 -28.74 -53.05 30.77
CA GLU A 221 -30.00 -53.43 31.43
C GLU A 221 -29.88 -54.80 32.12
N PRO A 222 -30.45 -54.98 33.33
CA PRO A 222 -30.54 -56.27 33.98
C PRO A 222 -31.91 -56.94 33.73
N GLU A 223 -31.90 -58.06 33.00
CA GLU A 223 -32.98 -59.05 32.97
C GLU A 223 -32.65 -60.25 33.91
N PRO A 224 -33.61 -61.12 34.28
CA PRO A 224 -35.04 -60.85 34.55
C PRO A 224 -35.55 -61.58 35.82
N THR A 225 -36.78 -61.27 36.28
CA THR A 225 -37.61 -62.25 37.02
C THR A 225 -39.09 -62.12 36.69
N GLU A 226 -39.74 -63.27 36.48
CA GLU A 226 -41.12 -63.45 36.04
C GLU A 226 -42.19 -62.89 37.01
N SER A 227 -43.33 -62.44 36.51
CA SER A 227 -44.63 -63.09 36.85
C SER A 227 -45.86 -62.55 36.09
N ASN A 228 -46.69 -63.50 35.66
CA ASN A 228 -48.15 -63.45 35.59
C ASN A 228 -48.91 -62.44 34.68
N SER A 229 -49.33 -62.99 33.54
CA SER A 229 -50.75 -63.26 33.17
C SER A 229 -51.72 -62.13 32.75
N GLY A 230 -52.43 -62.40 31.65
CA GLY A 230 -53.76 -61.85 31.32
C GLY A 230 -53.72 -60.83 30.17
N GLU A 231 -53.99 -61.20 28.92
CA GLU A 231 -55.29 -61.52 28.27
C GLU A 231 -56.03 -60.30 27.67
N MET A 232 -56.49 -60.51 26.43
CA MET A 232 -57.55 -59.79 25.71
C MET A 232 -57.28 -58.31 25.29
N VAL A 233 -57.09 -57.99 24.00
CA VAL A 233 -57.96 -58.11 22.79
C VAL A 233 -58.75 -56.82 22.49
N SER A 234 -58.84 -56.54 21.18
CA SER A 234 -59.58 -55.51 20.44
C SER A 234 -58.82 -54.19 20.21
N THR A 235 -58.39 -53.86 19.00
CA THR A 235 -59.12 -53.67 17.72
C THR A 235 -60.17 -52.56 17.76
N ILE A 236 -59.71 -51.33 17.54
CA ILE A 236 -60.42 -50.37 16.69
C ILE A 236 -59.44 -49.93 15.61
N THR A 237 -59.92 -49.95 14.37
CA THR A 237 -59.19 -49.68 13.12
C THR A 237 -59.49 -48.27 12.60
N ASP A 238 -58.84 -47.88 11.51
CA ASP A 238 -58.76 -46.52 10.94
C ASP A 238 -60.09 -45.85 10.48
N ALA A 239 -61.24 -46.42 10.83
CA ALA A 239 -62.56 -45.85 10.56
C ALA A 239 -62.94 -44.67 11.49
N ASP A 240 -62.45 -44.67 12.74
CA ASP A 240 -62.89 -43.70 13.76
C ASP A 240 -62.17 -42.33 13.69
N ILE A 241 -61.10 -42.20 12.88
CA ILE A 241 -60.39 -40.91 12.68
C ILE A 241 -60.56 -40.37 11.24
N ALA A 242 -61.15 -41.15 10.32
CA ALA A 242 -61.59 -40.67 9.01
C ALA A 242 -62.86 -39.79 9.07
N ALA A 243 -63.51 -39.68 10.25
CA ALA A 243 -64.72 -38.87 10.48
C ALA A 243 -64.47 -37.55 11.25
N ALA A 244 -63.23 -37.21 11.56
CA ALA A 244 -62.81 -35.87 12.01
C ALA A 244 -62.04 -35.10 10.92
N VAL A 245 -62.39 -35.36 9.66
CA VAL A 245 -62.13 -34.54 8.45
C VAL A 245 -60.66 -34.06 8.35
N GLY A 246 -59.74 -34.83 7.79
CA GLY A 246 -59.92 -35.71 6.64
C GLY A 246 -58.74 -35.43 5.71
N ALA A 247 -57.61 -36.07 6.00
CA ALA A 247 -56.36 -35.85 5.29
C ALA A 247 -56.29 -36.67 3.98
N SER A 248 -55.21 -36.41 3.23
CA SER A 248 -54.55 -37.40 2.35
C SER A 248 -55.12 -37.54 0.91
N PRO A 249 -54.38 -38.20 0.00
CA PRO A 249 -52.98 -37.89 -0.33
C PRO A 249 -52.62 -38.05 -1.83
N SER A 250 -51.41 -37.61 -2.17
CA SER A 250 -50.50 -38.25 -3.15
C SER A 250 -50.85 -38.33 -4.66
N ARG A 251 -49.78 -38.14 -5.45
CA ARG A 251 -49.27 -39.04 -6.51
C ARG A 251 -49.08 -38.36 -7.87
N ALA A 252 -47.97 -38.70 -8.51
CA ALA A 252 -47.50 -38.16 -9.78
C ALA A 252 -48.45 -38.41 -10.95
N GLY A 253 -48.46 -37.49 -11.92
CA GLY A 253 -49.18 -37.67 -13.19
C GLY A 253 -49.16 -36.41 -14.06
N SER A 254 -48.31 -36.41 -15.08
CA SER A 254 -48.36 -35.60 -16.31
C SER A 254 -49.74 -35.09 -16.75
N PHE A 255 -49.84 -33.85 -17.23
CA PHE A 255 -50.00 -33.51 -18.67
C PHE A 255 -50.11 -31.99 -18.92
N LEU A 256 -49.51 -31.54 -20.04
CA LEU A 256 -49.69 -30.24 -20.72
C LEU A 256 -51.06 -30.16 -21.45
N PRO A 257 -51.47 -29.04 -22.12
CA PRO A 257 -51.19 -27.59 -22.01
C PRO A 257 -52.53 -26.75 -22.01
N PRO A 258 -52.72 -25.67 -22.82
CA PRO A 258 -52.48 -24.20 -22.61
C PRO A 258 -53.84 -23.41 -22.59
N PRO A 259 -54.06 -22.19 -23.18
CA PRO A 259 -53.22 -21.03 -23.55
C PRO A 259 -53.76 -19.62 -23.13
N ASP A 260 -53.04 -18.56 -23.56
CA ASP A 260 -53.45 -17.18 -23.94
C ASP A 260 -54.32 -16.26 -23.05
N ALA A 261 -53.81 -15.05 -22.77
CA ALA A 261 -54.32 -13.78 -23.35
C ALA A 261 -53.53 -12.51 -22.91
N GLU A 262 -52.97 -11.77 -23.86
CA GLU A 262 -52.73 -10.30 -23.78
C GLU A 262 -53.99 -9.53 -24.30
N PRO A 263 -54.02 -8.24 -24.74
CA PRO A 263 -53.04 -7.12 -24.75
C PRO A 263 -53.66 -5.70 -24.45
N VAL A 264 -52.96 -4.61 -24.90
CA VAL A 264 -53.43 -3.22 -25.25
C VAL A 264 -53.24 -2.14 -24.14
N LEU A 265 -52.21 -1.27 -24.19
CA LEU A 265 -52.05 0.07 -24.87
C LEU A 265 -52.89 1.21 -24.23
N VAL A 266 -52.44 2.48 -24.09
CA VAL A 266 -52.24 3.54 -25.13
C VAL A 266 -51.62 4.85 -24.51
N GLU A 267 -50.61 5.47 -25.18
CA GLU A 267 -50.28 6.93 -25.47
C GLU A 267 -50.46 8.09 -24.42
N LEU A 268 -49.94 9.36 -24.53
CA LEU A 268 -48.75 10.07 -25.10
C LEU A 268 -48.77 11.59 -24.63
N GLU A 269 -47.77 12.41 -25.06
CA GLU A 269 -47.66 13.92 -25.06
C GLU A 269 -47.17 14.60 -23.74
N ASP A 270 -45.99 15.27 -23.70
CA ASP A 270 -45.55 16.63 -24.18
C ASP A 270 -46.08 17.81 -23.29
N VAL A 271 -45.33 18.86 -22.88
CA VAL A 271 -44.64 19.95 -23.63
C VAL A 271 -43.55 20.67 -22.75
N LYS A 272 -42.71 21.51 -23.39
CA LYS A 272 -41.54 22.32 -22.92
C LYS A 272 -41.84 23.63 -22.16
N ASP A 273 -40.82 24.26 -21.55
CA ASP A 273 -40.24 25.60 -21.94
C ASP A 273 -39.13 26.05 -20.93
N LEU A 274 -38.62 27.30 -20.91
CA LEU A 274 -37.49 27.82 -21.71
C LEU A 274 -36.73 29.00 -21.01
N GLU A 275 -35.38 29.03 -21.10
CA GLU A 275 -34.43 30.18 -20.88
C GLU A 275 -34.42 30.84 -19.45
N ILE A 276 -33.43 31.61 -18.95
CA ILE A 276 -32.23 32.35 -19.45
C ILE A 276 -31.08 32.22 -18.41
N GLN A 277 -29.81 32.29 -18.82
CA GLN A 277 -28.68 32.66 -17.94
C GLN A 277 -27.81 33.76 -18.59
N GLU A 278 -27.53 34.82 -17.82
CA GLU A 278 -26.53 35.84 -18.15
C GLU A 278 -25.15 35.43 -17.61
N ALA A 279 -24.09 35.93 -18.25
CA ALA A 279 -22.71 35.66 -17.85
C ALA A 279 -22.09 36.90 -17.21
N GLU A 280 -21.37 36.72 -16.10
CA GLU A 280 -20.33 37.65 -15.65
C GLU A 280 -19.03 36.89 -15.38
N THR A 281 -17.92 37.49 -15.79
CA THR A 281 -16.57 36.93 -15.75
C THR A 281 -15.77 37.56 -14.62
N VAL A 282 -15.13 36.74 -13.79
CA VAL A 282 -13.94 37.15 -13.01
C VAL A 282 -12.87 36.10 -13.19
N THR A 283 -11.67 36.56 -13.54
CA THR A 283 -10.45 35.78 -13.74
C THR A 283 -9.64 35.71 -12.45
N GLU A 284 -9.15 34.53 -12.08
CA GLU A 284 -7.96 34.34 -11.24
C GLU A 284 -7.37 32.94 -11.54
N GLU A 285 -6.09 32.75 -11.26
CA GLU A 285 -5.18 31.93 -12.10
C GLU A 285 -5.08 30.43 -11.71
N GLU A 286 -4.61 29.62 -12.67
CA GLU A 286 -4.73 28.15 -12.68
C GLU A 286 -3.55 27.44 -11.98
N GLU A 287 -3.85 26.44 -11.13
CA GLU A 287 -3.00 25.24 -10.97
C GLU A 287 -3.67 24.08 -11.74
N ASP A 288 -2.88 23.29 -12.49
CA ASP A 288 -3.30 22.30 -13.50
C ASP A 288 -4.14 21.12 -12.92
N CYS A 289 -5.42 21.36 -12.63
CA CYS A 289 -6.41 20.31 -12.40
C CYS A 289 -7.23 20.08 -13.68
N ILE A 290 -7.17 18.87 -14.24
CA ILE A 290 -7.72 18.53 -15.56
C ILE A 290 -9.26 18.59 -15.56
N GLN A 291 -9.82 19.77 -15.85
CA GLN A 291 -11.26 19.94 -16.10
C GLN A 291 -11.60 19.63 -17.57
N LEU A 292 -11.79 18.35 -17.87
CA LEU A 292 -12.34 17.92 -19.16
C LEU A 292 -13.83 18.33 -19.29
N PRO A 293 -14.25 19.05 -20.36
CA PRO A 293 -15.64 19.45 -20.53
C PRO A 293 -16.60 18.26 -20.58
N SER A 294 -17.62 18.28 -19.71
CA SER A 294 -18.57 17.17 -19.47
C SER A 294 -19.41 16.71 -20.69
N ALA A 295 -19.25 17.34 -21.86
CA ALA A 295 -20.11 17.20 -23.02
C ALA A 295 -19.61 16.23 -24.12
N LEU A 296 -18.41 15.66 -24.01
CA LEU A 296 -17.77 14.91 -25.11
C LEU A 296 -17.88 13.37 -25.03
N PHE A 297 -18.34 12.79 -23.92
CA PHE A 297 -18.24 11.35 -23.66
C PHE A 297 -19.63 10.66 -23.68
N PRO A 298 -20.02 10.00 -24.80
CA PRO A 298 -21.35 9.40 -24.96
C PRO A 298 -21.55 8.07 -24.20
N HIS A 299 -20.52 7.53 -23.55
CA HIS A 299 -20.55 6.27 -22.83
C HIS A 299 -20.15 6.42 -21.35
N ARG A 300 -20.89 7.29 -20.64
CA ARG A 300 -20.76 7.48 -19.18
C ARG A 300 -21.38 6.33 -18.35
N LEU A 301 -21.33 5.09 -18.87
CA LEU A 301 -22.01 3.91 -18.31
C LEU A 301 -20.98 2.89 -17.82
N LYS A 302 -21.01 2.61 -16.51
CA LYS A 302 -20.13 1.74 -15.71
C LYS A 302 -18.72 2.29 -15.50
N ASP A 303 -18.49 2.80 -14.29
CA ASP A 303 -17.23 2.76 -13.50
C ASP A 303 -15.89 3.25 -14.11
N ILE A 304 -15.86 3.70 -15.37
CA ILE A 304 -14.67 4.29 -16.03
C ILE A 304 -14.37 5.68 -15.44
N LYS A 305 -13.16 5.85 -14.92
CA LYS A 305 -12.67 7.06 -14.25
C LYS A 305 -12.15 8.11 -15.24
N PRO A 306 -12.04 9.40 -14.88
CA PRO A 306 -11.63 10.46 -15.82
C PRO A 306 -10.27 10.23 -16.51
N TRP A 307 -9.30 9.62 -15.83
CA TRP A 307 -7.99 9.29 -16.40
C TRP A 307 -7.97 7.99 -17.22
N GLN A 308 -9.08 7.26 -17.28
CA GLN A 308 -9.21 6.04 -18.07
C GLN A 308 -9.73 6.29 -19.49
N TYR A 309 -10.20 7.50 -19.82
CA TYR A 309 -10.60 7.83 -21.19
C TYR A 309 -9.40 7.90 -22.15
N VAL A 310 -9.60 7.39 -23.37
CA VAL A 310 -8.61 7.42 -24.47
C VAL A 310 -9.16 8.19 -25.67
N PHE A 311 -10.40 7.94 -26.04
CA PHE A 311 -10.97 8.48 -27.28
C PHE A 311 -11.54 9.88 -27.02
N GLY A 312 -11.18 10.86 -27.86
CA GLY A 312 -11.52 12.28 -27.63
C GLY A 312 -10.53 13.03 -26.73
N VAL A 313 -9.50 12.36 -26.20
CA VAL A 313 -8.44 12.97 -25.39
C VAL A 313 -7.27 13.39 -26.29
N SER A 314 -6.60 14.51 -25.98
CA SER A 314 -5.46 15.00 -26.76
C SER A 314 -4.24 14.09 -26.60
N LEU A 315 -3.41 13.99 -27.65
CA LEU A 315 -2.14 13.25 -27.56
C LEU A 315 -1.22 13.80 -26.48
N ALA A 316 -1.25 15.11 -26.21
CA ALA A 316 -0.49 15.75 -25.14
C ALA A 316 -0.90 15.24 -23.75
N SER A 317 -2.20 15.12 -23.48
CA SER A 317 -2.72 14.57 -22.23
C SER A 317 -2.47 13.06 -22.12
N LEU A 318 -2.63 12.31 -23.21
CA LEU A 318 -2.37 10.86 -23.23
C LEU A 318 -0.87 10.53 -23.03
N SER A 319 0.05 11.32 -23.60
CA SER A 319 1.49 11.12 -23.41
C SER A 319 1.95 11.35 -21.97
N LYS A 320 1.19 12.14 -21.18
CA LYS A 320 1.46 12.37 -19.75
C LYS A 320 0.76 11.37 -18.82
N ASN A 321 -0.11 10.51 -19.35
CA ASN A 321 -0.93 9.61 -18.55
C ASN A 321 -0.28 8.20 -18.46
N PRO A 322 0.26 7.77 -17.31
CA PRO A 322 0.95 6.49 -17.18
C PRO A 322 0.03 5.28 -17.36
N TYR A 323 -1.29 5.44 -17.19
CA TYR A 323 -2.27 4.38 -17.43
C TYR A 323 -2.40 4.04 -18.93
N HIS A 324 -2.23 5.04 -19.81
CA HIS A 324 -2.39 4.91 -21.25
C HIS A 324 -1.10 5.05 -22.07
N SER A 325 0.02 5.38 -21.43
CA SER A 325 1.34 5.47 -22.06
C SER A 325 2.40 4.93 -21.09
N ARG A 326 2.88 3.69 -21.31
CA ARG A 326 3.81 2.97 -20.40
C ARG A 326 5.05 3.77 -19.97
N TYR A 327 5.52 4.72 -20.77
CA TYR A 327 6.73 5.52 -20.51
C TYR A 327 6.46 7.02 -20.30
N ALA A 328 5.22 7.38 -19.94
CA ALA A 328 4.75 8.77 -19.78
C ALA A 328 5.65 9.66 -18.91
N LEU A 329 6.15 9.09 -17.80
CA LEU A 329 6.93 9.79 -16.78
C LEU A 329 8.45 9.57 -16.92
N ILE A 330 8.89 8.94 -18.01
CA ILE A 330 10.29 8.56 -18.21
C ILE A 330 10.96 9.46 -19.25
N ASP A 331 10.42 9.47 -20.46
CA ASP A 331 10.92 10.32 -21.55
C ASP A 331 9.78 10.57 -22.55
N PRO A 332 9.46 11.83 -22.89
CA PRO A 332 8.42 12.15 -23.87
C PRO A 332 8.62 11.51 -25.25
N LEU A 333 9.85 11.17 -25.64
CA LEU A 333 10.16 10.45 -26.88
C LEU A 333 9.75 8.96 -26.84
N LEU A 334 9.55 8.41 -25.64
CA LEU A 334 9.13 7.03 -25.41
C LEU A 334 7.64 6.93 -25.04
N ALA A 335 7.01 8.04 -24.67
CA ALA A 335 5.61 8.17 -24.21
C ALA A 335 4.54 7.97 -25.31
N LEU A 336 4.64 6.86 -26.03
CA LEU A 336 3.68 6.44 -27.05
C LEU A 336 2.41 5.84 -26.39
N PRO A 337 1.20 6.24 -26.81
CA PRO A 337 -0.04 5.65 -26.29
C PRO A 337 -0.12 4.14 -26.56
N ASN A 338 -0.48 3.37 -25.52
CA ASN A 338 -0.58 1.91 -25.52
C ASN A 338 -1.46 1.40 -26.66
N ILE A 339 -2.60 2.05 -26.91
CA ILE A 339 -3.49 1.72 -28.05
C ILE A 339 -2.79 1.77 -29.41
N VAL A 340 -1.90 2.74 -29.63
CA VAL A 340 -1.13 2.83 -30.88
C VAL A 340 -0.10 1.72 -30.93
N ASP A 341 0.60 1.47 -29.82
CA ASP A 341 1.67 0.48 -29.78
C ASP A 341 1.18 -0.96 -29.93
N ASP A 342 0.14 -1.33 -29.16
CA ASP A 342 -0.44 -2.66 -29.16
C ASP A 342 -1.12 -2.96 -30.51
N CYS A 343 -1.86 -2.02 -31.10
CA CYS A 343 -2.41 -2.19 -32.44
C CYS A 343 -1.31 -2.35 -33.50
N VAL A 344 -0.23 -1.56 -33.43
CA VAL A 344 0.90 -1.66 -34.36
C VAL A 344 1.65 -2.98 -34.19
N ALA A 345 1.76 -3.51 -32.98
CA ALA A 345 2.35 -4.83 -32.71
C ALA A 345 1.54 -5.96 -33.35
N ILE A 346 0.24 -6.05 -33.09
CA ILE A 346 -0.66 -7.07 -33.64
C ILE A 346 -0.65 -7.08 -35.18
N LEU A 347 -0.62 -5.89 -35.79
CA LEU A 347 -0.55 -5.71 -37.25
C LEU A 347 0.82 -6.08 -37.83
N ARG A 348 1.90 -5.95 -37.06
CA ARG A 348 3.26 -6.37 -37.45
C ARG A 348 3.48 -7.88 -37.30
N GLU A 349 2.80 -8.51 -36.35
CA GLU A 349 2.82 -9.97 -36.17
C GLU A 349 1.98 -10.69 -37.24
N ASN A 350 0.94 -10.03 -37.78
CA ASN A 350 0.02 -10.59 -38.77
C ASN A 350 -0.01 -9.79 -40.10
N PRO A 351 1.14 -9.51 -40.74
CA PRO A 351 1.25 -8.54 -41.83
C PRO A 351 0.57 -8.99 -43.12
N ASP A 352 0.42 -10.30 -43.32
CA ASP A 352 -0.17 -10.92 -44.52
C ASP A 352 -1.72 -10.97 -44.50
N THR A 353 -2.35 -10.39 -43.45
CA THR A 353 -3.81 -10.45 -43.28
C THR A 353 -4.54 -9.82 -44.47
N PRO A 354 -5.37 -10.58 -45.22
CA PRO A 354 -5.98 -10.09 -46.45
C PRO A 354 -7.00 -8.97 -46.18
N ARG A 355 -6.98 -7.95 -47.04
CA ARG A 355 -7.87 -6.77 -46.99
C ARG A 355 -7.72 -5.92 -45.72
N LEU A 356 -6.53 -5.89 -45.15
CA LEU A 356 -6.20 -5.00 -44.04
C LEU A 356 -6.61 -3.54 -44.39
N PHE A 357 -7.17 -2.84 -43.40
CA PHE A 357 -7.78 -1.49 -43.52
C PHE A 357 -8.93 -1.33 -44.53
N ARG A 358 -9.28 -2.35 -45.33
CA ARG A 358 -10.43 -2.34 -46.25
C ARG A 358 -11.62 -3.17 -45.75
N ALA A 359 -11.45 -3.98 -44.71
CA ALA A 359 -12.51 -4.77 -44.10
C ALA A 359 -13.41 -3.91 -43.19
N THR A 360 -14.73 -4.03 -43.35
CA THR A 360 -15.70 -3.30 -42.54
C THR A 360 -15.91 -3.98 -41.18
N VAL A 361 -15.44 -3.35 -40.10
CA VAL A 361 -15.72 -3.77 -38.73
C VAL A 361 -17.05 -3.18 -38.26
N LEU A 362 -17.87 -3.97 -37.57
CA LEU A 362 -19.16 -3.53 -37.04
C LEU A 362 -18.96 -2.51 -35.90
N SER A 363 -19.71 -1.41 -35.93
CA SER A 363 -19.64 -0.35 -34.91
C SER A 363 -19.89 -0.85 -33.49
N ILE A 364 -20.75 -1.85 -33.31
CA ILE A 364 -21.01 -2.47 -31.99
C ILE A 364 -19.72 -3.11 -31.44
N ARG A 365 -18.96 -3.83 -32.27
CA ARG A 365 -17.69 -4.47 -31.88
C ARG A 365 -16.61 -3.42 -31.60
N LEU A 366 -16.57 -2.36 -32.41
CA LEU A 366 -15.68 -1.23 -32.22
C LEU A 366 -15.93 -0.52 -30.87
N ASN A 367 -17.20 -0.29 -30.52
CA ASN A 367 -17.58 0.30 -29.23
C ASN A 367 -17.21 -0.59 -28.04
N GLN A 368 -17.38 -1.91 -28.15
CA GLN A 368 -16.92 -2.85 -27.13
C GLN A 368 -15.40 -2.80 -26.94
N LEU A 369 -14.63 -2.68 -28.03
CA LEU A 369 -13.18 -2.55 -27.96
C LEU A 369 -12.74 -1.21 -27.32
N ARG A 370 -13.50 -0.12 -27.52
CA ARG A 370 -13.27 1.14 -26.80
C ARG A 370 -13.47 0.97 -25.29
N GLU A 371 -14.60 0.38 -24.87
CA GLU A 371 -14.90 0.10 -23.45
C GLU A 371 -13.79 -0.75 -22.80
N ILE A 372 -13.30 -1.78 -23.51
CA ILE A 372 -12.17 -2.62 -23.05
C ILE A 372 -10.88 -1.80 -22.91
N VAL A 373 -10.47 -1.05 -23.93
CA VAL A 373 -9.21 -0.27 -23.87
C VAL A 373 -9.25 0.81 -22.78
N GLU A 374 -10.39 1.46 -22.57
CA GLU A 374 -10.55 2.44 -21.48
C GLU A 374 -10.54 1.74 -20.10
N THR A 375 -11.14 0.54 -19.97
CA THR A 375 -11.20 -0.22 -18.71
C THR A 375 -9.89 -0.96 -18.35
N GLU A 376 -9.10 -1.39 -19.35
CA GLU A 376 -7.89 -2.21 -19.18
C GLU A 376 -6.57 -1.46 -19.49
N GLY A 377 -6.62 -0.25 -20.04
CA GLY A 377 -5.43 0.56 -20.38
C GLY A 377 -4.58 0.02 -21.55
N SER A 378 -5.02 -1.05 -22.22
CA SER A 378 -4.29 -1.74 -23.28
C SER A 378 -5.23 -2.44 -24.25
N VAL A 379 -4.72 -2.88 -25.41
CA VAL A 379 -5.52 -3.62 -26.40
C VAL A 379 -5.39 -5.13 -26.15
N PRO A 380 -6.49 -5.92 -26.22
CA PRO A 380 -6.41 -7.37 -26.09
C PRO A 380 -5.44 -8.00 -27.10
N LYS A 381 -4.48 -8.80 -26.62
CA LYS A 381 -3.41 -9.39 -27.44
C LYS A 381 -3.95 -10.31 -28.55
N ASP A 382 -5.01 -11.05 -28.26
CA ASP A 382 -5.66 -11.97 -29.20
C ASP A 382 -6.66 -11.26 -30.15
N LEU A 383 -6.58 -9.93 -30.29
CA LEU A 383 -7.48 -9.18 -31.15
C LEU A 383 -7.19 -9.45 -32.63
N ASP A 384 -8.27 -9.77 -33.37
CA ASP A 384 -8.26 -9.91 -34.82
C ASP A 384 -7.56 -8.71 -35.52
N PRO A 385 -6.61 -8.94 -36.45
CA PRO A 385 -5.84 -7.84 -37.06
C PRO A 385 -6.69 -6.84 -37.85
N GLN A 386 -7.83 -7.23 -38.42
CA GLN A 386 -8.73 -6.30 -39.10
C GLN A 386 -9.41 -5.36 -38.07
N CYS A 387 -9.75 -5.90 -36.90
CA CYS A 387 -10.25 -5.12 -35.76
C CYS A 387 -9.18 -4.19 -35.18
N ALA A 388 -7.93 -4.65 -35.03
CA ALA A 388 -6.81 -3.79 -34.61
C ALA A 388 -6.57 -2.63 -35.59
N GLY A 389 -6.60 -2.90 -36.90
CA GLY A 389 -6.49 -1.88 -37.94
C GLY A 389 -7.63 -0.87 -37.92
N ALA A 390 -8.87 -1.32 -37.71
CA ALA A 390 -10.03 -0.43 -37.58
C ALA A 390 -9.97 0.42 -36.30
N LEU A 391 -9.56 -0.18 -35.16
CA LEU A 391 -9.44 0.50 -33.87
C LEU A 391 -8.35 1.59 -33.89
N LEU A 392 -7.22 1.32 -34.55
CA LEU A 392 -6.16 2.32 -34.74
C LEU A 392 -6.66 3.53 -35.54
N LEU A 393 -7.34 3.31 -36.68
CA LEU A 393 -7.89 4.41 -37.48
C LEU A 393 -8.96 5.18 -36.73
N ASP A 394 -9.79 4.47 -35.96
CA ASP A 394 -10.84 5.07 -35.14
C ASP A 394 -10.26 5.89 -33.97
N PHE A 395 -9.18 5.46 -33.34
CA PHE A 395 -8.44 6.27 -32.37
C PHE A 395 -7.95 7.59 -33.00
N LEU A 396 -7.18 7.52 -34.09
CA LEU A 396 -6.61 8.69 -34.75
C LEU A 396 -7.70 9.66 -35.25
N LYS A 397 -8.82 9.13 -35.75
CA LYS A 397 -9.98 9.92 -36.21
C LYS A 397 -10.67 10.71 -35.10
N ASN A 398 -10.65 10.21 -33.86
CA ASN A 398 -11.33 10.83 -32.73
C ASN A 398 -10.36 11.61 -31.82
N LEU A 399 -9.14 11.90 -32.28
CA LEU A 399 -8.30 12.90 -31.62
C LEU A 399 -8.95 14.29 -31.72
N PRO A 400 -8.86 15.13 -30.68
CA PRO A 400 -9.43 16.49 -30.72
C PRO A 400 -8.74 17.37 -31.77
N ASP A 401 -7.43 17.14 -31.99
CA ASP A 401 -6.57 17.90 -32.89
C ASP A 401 -5.90 16.95 -33.89
N SER A 402 -5.59 17.44 -35.10
CA SER A 402 -4.91 16.67 -36.13
C SER A 402 -3.43 16.42 -35.77
N ILE A 403 -2.88 15.24 -36.12
CA ILE A 403 -1.49 14.87 -35.83
C ILE A 403 -0.49 15.82 -36.49
N VAL A 404 -0.79 16.31 -37.70
CA VAL A 404 0.03 17.31 -38.40
C VAL A 404 -0.22 18.75 -37.93
N THR A 405 -1.10 18.93 -36.95
CA THR A 405 -1.59 20.16 -36.31
C THR A 405 -2.24 21.20 -37.25
N ASP A 406 -3.31 21.86 -36.78
CA ASP A 406 -4.11 22.77 -37.61
C ASP A 406 -3.32 24.01 -38.11
N ASP A 407 -2.31 24.44 -37.35
CA ASP A 407 -1.39 25.54 -37.67
C ASP A 407 -0.37 25.18 -38.77
N LYS A 408 0.09 23.92 -38.79
CA LYS A 408 1.08 23.42 -39.75
C LYS A 408 0.45 22.75 -40.97
N TYR A 409 -0.85 22.42 -40.94
CA TYR A 409 -1.58 21.77 -42.03
C TYR A 409 -1.30 22.39 -43.40
N ASP A 410 -1.46 23.71 -43.55
CA ASP A 410 -1.28 24.40 -44.84
C ASP A 410 0.18 24.31 -45.34
N ALA A 411 1.15 24.25 -44.44
CA ALA A 411 2.57 24.10 -44.78
C ALA A 411 2.91 22.66 -45.23
N PHE A 412 2.35 21.64 -44.55
CA PHE A 412 2.46 20.24 -45.00
C PHE A 412 1.86 20.05 -46.39
N VAL A 413 0.67 20.61 -46.62
CA VAL A 413 0.01 20.62 -47.93
C VAL A 413 0.88 21.27 -49.00
N ALA A 414 1.43 22.45 -48.73
CA ALA A 414 2.30 23.16 -49.67
C ALA A 414 3.58 22.35 -49.98
N ALA A 415 4.17 21.68 -48.98
CA ALA A 415 5.35 20.84 -49.14
C ALA A 415 5.06 19.57 -49.97
N GLY A 416 3.92 18.90 -49.75
CA GLY A 416 3.51 17.73 -50.53
C GLY A 416 3.24 18.03 -52.01
N GLN A 417 2.74 19.23 -52.32
CA GLN A 417 2.46 19.67 -53.70
C GLN A 417 3.70 20.11 -54.50
N LEU A 418 4.90 20.10 -53.90
CA LEU A 418 6.13 20.45 -54.61
C LEU A 418 6.47 19.41 -55.68
N ARG A 419 6.72 19.92 -56.89
CA ARG A 419 7.17 19.13 -58.06
C ARG A 419 8.60 18.62 -57.92
N ASP A 420 9.43 19.37 -57.19
CA ASP A 420 10.76 18.96 -56.78
C ASP A 420 10.60 18.06 -55.55
N GLU A 421 10.88 16.77 -55.75
CA GLU A 421 10.75 15.73 -54.73
C GLU A 421 11.77 15.91 -53.60
N ASP A 422 13.01 16.29 -53.92
CA ASP A 422 14.05 16.55 -52.90
C ASP A 422 13.70 17.78 -52.06
N ALA A 423 13.10 18.82 -52.65
CA ALA A 423 12.57 19.96 -51.90
C ALA A 423 11.32 19.58 -51.07
N SER A 424 10.44 18.74 -51.60
CA SER A 424 9.27 18.21 -50.89
C SER A 424 9.68 17.44 -49.64
N VAL A 425 10.56 16.46 -49.80
CA VAL A 425 11.09 15.61 -48.72
C VAL A 425 11.77 16.47 -47.65
N ARG A 426 12.69 17.38 -48.03
CA ARG A 426 13.35 18.28 -47.06
C ARG A 426 12.37 19.14 -46.28
N ASN A 427 11.39 19.74 -46.95
CA ASN A 427 10.40 20.58 -46.27
C ASN A 427 9.51 19.76 -45.33
N ILE A 428 9.10 18.54 -45.74
CA ILE A 428 8.34 17.63 -44.87
C ILE A 428 9.20 17.19 -43.66
N THR A 429 10.48 16.88 -43.84
CA THR A 429 11.42 16.59 -42.73
C THR A 429 11.45 17.74 -41.71
N CYS A 430 11.64 18.97 -42.18
CA CYS A 430 11.64 20.15 -41.29
C CYS A 430 10.31 20.31 -40.54
N LEU A 431 9.17 20.13 -41.22
CA LEU A 431 7.85 20.22 -40.59
C LEU A 431 7.58 19.09 -39.59
N VAL A 432 8.04 17.87 -39.86
CA VAL A 432 7.94 16.74 -38.92
C VAL A 432 8.77 17.00 -37.67
N ASN A 433 10.00 17.49 -37.81
CA ASN A 433 10.86 17.82 -36.68
C ASN A 433 10.34 19.00 -35.83
N ASP A 434 9.47 19.86 -36.38
CA ASP A 434 8.83 20.99 -35.70
C ASP A 434 7.44 20.65 -35.10
N LEU A 435 6.95 19.41 -35.26
CA LEU A 435 5.72 18.96 -34.59
C LEU A 435 5.95 18.76 -33.08
N PRO A 436 4.90 18.81 -32.24
CA PRO A 436 4.99 18.39 -30.84
C PRO A 436 5.46 16.93 -30.73
N VAL A 437 6.30 16.61 -29.73
CA VAL A 437 6.94 15.29 -29.58
C VAL A 437 5.95 14.13 -29.62
N HIS A 438 4.81 14.25 -28.92
CA HIS A 438 3.75 13.23 -28.93
C HIS A 438 3.12 13.01 -30.32
N CYS A 439 3.05 14.04 -31.17
CA CYS A 439 2.66 13.89 -32.57
C CYS A 439 3.77 13.24 -33.39
N GLN A 440 5.04 13.63 -33.19
CA GLN A 440 6.18 13.04 -33.90
C GLN A 440 6.26 11.52 -33.71
N ILE A 441 6.17 11.04 -32.45
CA ILE A 441 6.32 9.61 -32.13
C ILE A 441 5.15 8.77 -32.66
N VAL A 442 3.91 9.28 -32.58
CA VAL A 442 2.71 8.61 -33.12
C VAL A 442 2.78 8.58 -34.64
N LEU A 443 3.06 9.72 -35.29
CA LEU A 443 3.20 9.80 -36.74
C LEU A 443 4.30 8.86 -37.25
N LYS A 444 5.49 8.89 -36.63
CA LYS A 444 6.60 7.99 -36.92
C LYS A 444 6.20 6.52 -36.75
N ARG A 445 5.46 6.15 -35.69
CA ARG A 445 5.05 4.75 -35.45
C ARG A 445 4.04 4.27 -36.50
N VAL A 446 3.07 5.11 -36.86
CA VAL A 446 2.00 4.78 -37.83
C VAL A 446 2.53 4.75 -39.28
N ILE A 447 3.36 5.71 -39.70
CA ILE A 447 3.96 5.71 -41.04
C ILE A 447 4.94 4.53 -41.20
N ASN A 448 5.72 4.20 -40.17
CA ASN A 448 6.58 3.02 -40.13
C ASN A 448 5.81 1.69 -40.25
N LEU A 449 4.60 1.60 -39.69
CA LEU A 449 3.72 0.45 -39.90
C LEU A 449 3.33 0.34 -41.37
N MET A 450 2.89 1.43 -42.00
CA MET A 450 2.48 1.41 -43.40
C MET A 450 3.65 1.09 -44.34
N ASN A 451 4.82 1.69 -44.14
CA ASN A 451 6.04 1.40 -44.91
C ASN A 451 6.47 -0.08 -44.79
N PHE A 452 6.21 -0.71 -43.64
CA PHE A 452 6.45 -2.15 -43.43
C PHE A 452 5.41 -3.04 -44.14
N LEU A 453 4.12 -2.72 -44.05
CA LEU A 453 3.05 -3.52 -44.68
C LEU A 453 3.08 -3.50 -46.22
N GLN A 454 3.71 -2.49 -46.80
CA GLN A 454 3.92 -2.32 -48.24
C GLN A 454 5.16 -3.04 -48.79
N GLN A 455 5.96 -3.71 -47.94
CA GLN A 455 7.07 -4.51 -48.44
C GLN A 455 6.55 -5.61 -49.38
N PRO A 456 7.27 -5.97 -50.47
CA PRO A 456 6.75 -6.86 -51.51
C PRO A 456 6.25 -8.21 -50.99
N GLU A 457 6.88 -8.72 -49.93
CA GLU A 457 6.57 -9.97 -49.24
C GLU A 457 5.14 -10.00 -48.65
N HIS A 458 4.64 -8.84 -48.23
CA HIS A 458 3.34 -8.68 -47.55
C HIS A 458 2.28 -8.04 -48.45
N CYS A 459 2.68 -7.08 -49.30
CA CYS A 459 1.78 -6.30 -50.15
C CYS A 459 0.92 -7.17 -51.08
N GLU A 460 1.46 -8.29 -51.59
CA GLU A 460 0.71 -9.22 -52.45
C GLU A 460 -0.42 -9.96 -51.71
N GLN A 461 -0.27 -10.17 -50.38
CA GLN A 461 -1.20 -10.94 -49.55
C GLN A 461 -2.23 -10.03 -48.85
N ASN A 462 -1.76 -8.95 -48.22
CA ASN A 462 -2.61 -8.00 -47.50
C ASN A 462 -3.34 -7.02 -48.46
N GLY A 463 -2.73 -6.74 -49.61
CA GLY A 463 -3.21 -5.80 -50.62
C GLY A 463 -3.01 -4.31 -50.28
N VAL A 464 -2.19 -3.95 -49.29
CA VAL A 464 -1.93 -2.57 -48.85
C VAL A 464 -0.82 -1.97 -49.69
N ASP A 465 -1.19 -1.21 -50.72
CA ASP A 465 -0.28 -0.39 -51.54
C ASP A 465 -0.18 1.06 -51.02
N VAL A 466 0.76 1.84 -51.56
CA VAL A 466 0.98 3.26 -51.18
C VAL A 466 -0.30 4.08 -51.24
N VAL A 467 -1.08 3.89 -52.32
CA VAL A 467 -2.33 4.63 -52.57
C VAL A 467 -3.43 4.26 -51.57
N THR A 468 -3.52 2.99 -51.16
CA THR A 468 -4.46 2.57 -50.12
C THR A 468 -4.03 3.09 -48.76
N ALA A 469 -2.73 2.98 -48.41
CA ALA A 469 -2.22 3.49 -47.15
C ALA A 469 -2.43 5.01 -47.02
N SER A 470 -2.14 5.78 -48.09
CA SER A 470 -2.31 7.24 -48.09
C SER A 470 -3.79 7.66 -48.05
N SER A 471 -4.66 7.01 -48.84
CA SER A 471 -6.11 7.32 -48.84
C SER A 471 -6.83 6.95 -47.53
N VAL A 472 -6.34 5.93 -46.82
CA VAL A 472 -6.87 5.53 -45.50
C VAL A 472 -6.35 6.42 -44.37
N LEU A 473 -5.07 6.82 -44.40
CA LEU A 473 -4.48 7.62 -43.33
C LEU A 473 -4.74 9.13 -43.46
N ALA A 474 -4.80 9.69 -44.67
CA ALA A 474 -4.97 11.13 -44.84
C ALA A 474 -6.18 11.72 -44.08
N PRO A 475 -7.38 11.10 -44.07
CA PRO A 475 -8.53 11.62 -43.33
C PRO A 475 -8.36 11.63 -41.80
N VAL A 476 -7.39 10.90 -41.24
CA VAL A 476 -7.18 10.75 -39.78
C VAL A 476 -5.85 11.34 -39.30
N ILE A 477 -4.89 11.53 -40.19
CA ILE A 477 -3.59 12.16 -39.90
C ILE A 477 -3.59 13.65 -40.27
N ALA A 478 -4.22 14.02 -41.39
CA ALA A 478 -4.13 15.34 -42.00
C ALA A 478 -5.53 15.90 -42.34
N PHE A 479 -6.18 16.46 -41.33
CA PHE A 479 -7.45 17.17 -41.44
C PHE A 479 -7.32 18.56 -40.79
N LYS A 480 -8.25 19.48 -41.11
CA LYS A 480 -8.28 20.83 -40.55
C LYS A 480 -9.67 21.12 -39.98
N LYS A 481 -9.75 21.61 -38.74
CA LYS A 481 -11.02 21.89 -38.07
C LYS A 481 -11.51 23.29 -38.45
N ASP A 482 -12.74 23.41 -38.96
CA ASP A 482 -13.31 24.72 -39.31
C ASP A 482 -13.48 25.58 -38.06
N SER A 483 -12.73 26.69 -37.98
CA SER A 483 -12.79 27.71 -36.92
C SER A 483 -14.05 28.58 -37.03
N GLY A 484 -15.22 27.94 -37.05
CA GLY A 484 -16.50 28.56 -37.39
C GLY A 484 -17.13 29.35 -36.25
N SER A 485 -16.80 30.64 -36.13
CA SER A 485 -17.50 31.62 -35.29
C SER A 485 -18.89 31.99 -35.86
N GLY A 486 -19.76 30.99 -36.07
CA GLY A 486 -21.03 31.10 -36.79
C GLY A 486 -22.26 30.95 -35.91
N LEU A 487 -23.24 31.85 -36.09
CA LEU A 487 -24.53 31.82 -35.41
C LEU A 487 -25.32 30.51 -35.70
N PRO A 488 -26.23 30.06 -34.82
CA PRO A 488 -26.91 28.76 -34.93
C PRO A 488 -27.67 28.50 -36.25
N SER A 489 -28.02 29.57 -36.98
CA SER A 489 -28.81 29.54 -38.22
C SER A 489 -28.12 28.87 -39.42
N GLU A 490 -26.78 28.83 -39.47
CA GLU A 490 -26.06 28.32 -40.67
C GLU A 490 -25.79 26.80 -40.67
N ARG A 491 -26.01 26.12 -39.52
CA ARG A 491 -25.70 24.69 -39.34
C ARG A 491 -26.36 23.76 -40.37
N THR A 492 -27.51 24.14 -40.93
CA THR A 492 -28.24 23.33 -41.93
C THR A 492 -27.64 23.42 -43.35
N ARG A 493 -26.86 24.47 -43.67
CA ARG A 493 -26.11 24.58 -44.93
C ARG A 493 -24.71 23.97 -44.88
N ALA A 494 -24.11 23.90 -43.69
CA ALA A 494 -22.76 23.34 -43.50
C ALA A 494 -22.65 21.85 -43.89
N ARG A 495 -23.72 21.08 -43.71
CA ARG A 495 -23.70 19.60 -43.79
C ARG A 495 -23.39 19.01 -45.18
N THR A 496 -23.58 19.77 -46.26
CA THR A 496 -23.19 19.39 -47.63
C THR A 496 -21.93 20.09 -48.11
N HIS A 497 -21.46 21.13 -47.41
CA HIS A 497 -20.17 21.77 -47.70
C HIS A 497 -19.02 20.98 -47.07
N SER A 498 -19.19 20.51 -45.81
CA SER A 498 -18.20 19.69 -45.10
C SER A 498 -17.82 18.46 -45.93
N GLN A 499 -18.76 17.66 -46.43
CA GLN A 499 -18.42 16.46 -47.22
C GLN A 499 -17.54 16.73 -48.46
N TYR A 500 -17.69 17.89 -49.11
CA TYR A 500 -16.83 18.28 -50.23
C TYR A 500 -15.47 18.83 -49.79
N GLN A 501 -15.40 19.46 -48.61
CA GLN A 501 -14.14 19.88 -47.98
C GLN A 501 -13.37 18.67 -47.45
N ASP A 502 -14.02 17.74 -46.74
CA ASP A 502 -13.46 16.49 -46.21
C ASP A 502 -12.79 15.66 -47.33
N VAL A 503 -13.47 15.48 -48.47
CA VAL A 503 -12.92 14.78 -49.64
C VAL A 503 -11.73 15.52 -50.25
N ARG A 504 -11.73 16.87 -50.23
CA ARG A 504 -10.60 17.67 -50.72
C ARG A 504 -9.39 17.60 -49.78
N TYR A 505 -9.61 17.74 -48.47
CA TYR A 505 -8.55 17.64 -47.46
C TYR A 505 -7.94 16.24 -47.43
N ALA A 506 -8.75 15.18 -47.55
CA ALA A 506 -8.27 13.81 -47.70
C ALA A 506 -7.43 13.62 -48.99
N ALA A 507 -7.90 14.10 -50.14
CA ALA A 507 -7.16 13.96 -51.41
C ALA A 507 -5.84 14.73 -51.42
N VAL A 508 -5.77 15.88 -50.74
CA VAL A 508 -4.55 16.69 -50.63
C VAL A 508 -3.61 16.14 -49.56
N GLY A 509 -4.12 15.70 -48.41
CA GLY A 509 -3.36 15.03 -47.36
C GLY A 509 -2.74 13.71 -47.83
N ALA A 510 -3.39 12.99 -48.76
CA ALA A 510 -2.87 11.75 -49.33
C ALA A 510 -1.50 11.92 -49.98
N GLN A 511 -1.24 13.04 -50.67
CA GLN A 511 0.07 13.33 -51.28
C GLN A 511 1.17 13.54 -50.24
N VAL A 512 0.83 14.12 -49.07
CA VAL A 512 1.76 14.30 -47.95
C VAL A 512 2.09 12.93 -47.33
N VAL A 513 1.07 12.11 -47.08
CA VAL A 513 1.24 10.77 -46.48
C VAL A 513 1.98 9.82 -47.44
N GLU A 514 1.71 9.87 -48.74
CA GLU A 514 2.43 9.14 -49.79
C GLU A 514 3.94 9.45 -49.72
N ARG A 515 4.33 10.73 -49.73
CA ARG A 515 5.73 11.15 -49.58
C ARG A 515 6.35 10.73 -48.24
N MET A 516 5.59 10.79 -47.13
CA MET A 516 6.05 10.31 -45.82
C MET A 516 6.32 8.81 -45.79
N ILE A 517 5.52 8.01 -46.51
CA ILE A 517 5.66 6.56 -46.61
C ILE A 517 6.85 6.18 -47.50
N GLU A 518 6.97 6.77 -48.69
CA GLU A 518 8.04 6.49 -49.65
C GLU A 518 9.42 6.87 -49.09
N HIS A 519 9.52 8.05 -48.48
CA HIS A 519 10.77 8.61 -47.96
C HIS A 519 10.90 8.50 -46.43
N TYR A 520 10.22 7.53 -45.81
CA TYR A 520 10.19 7.31 -44.35
C TYR A 520 11.59 7.34 -43.70
N ALA A 521 12.59 6.72 -44.34
CA ALA A 521 13.94 6.67 -43.83
C ALA A 521 14.63 8.04 -43.76
N THR A 522 14.31 8.96 -44.68
CA THR A 522 14.88 10.32 -44.69
C THR A 522 14.08 11.25 -43.78
N ILE A 523 12.75 11.21 -43.88
CA ILE A 523 11.84 12.14 -43.18
C ILE A 523 11.86 11.93 -41.67
N PHE A 524 11.95 10.68 -41.21
CA PHE A 524 11.97 10.34 -39.78
C PHE A 524 13.37 9.91 -39.33
N HIS A 525 14.45 10.41 -39.94
CA HIS A 525 15.82 10.10 -39.48
C HIS A 525 16.06 10.64 -38.05
N ASP A 526 15.91 11.94 -37.86
CA ASP A 526 16.24 12.61 -36.59
C ASP A 526 15.37 12.11 -35.44
N VAL A 527 14.05 11.98 -35.67
CA VAL A 527 13.09 11.39 -34.71
C VAL A 527 13.47 9.94 -34.34
N ARG A 528 14.03 9.16 -35.27
CA ARG A 528 14.51 7.80 -34.96
C ARG A 528 15.77 7.81 -34.10
N VAL A 529 16.71 8.70 -34.38
CA VAL A 529 17.94 8.87 -33.57
C VAL A 529 17.56 9.27 -32.15
N GLN A 530 16.75 10.32 -31.98
CA GLN A 530 16.29 10.78 -30.65
C GLN A 530 15.61 9.67 -29.84
N VAL A 531 14.75 8.85 -30.47
CA VAL A 531 14.09 7.72 -29.80
C VAL A 531 15.08 6.60 -29.43
N VAL A 532 16.12 6.35 -30.24
CA VAL A 532 17.18 5.38 -29.90
C VAL A 532 18.03 5.90 -28.75
N ASP A 533 18.48 7.15 -28.79
CA ASP A 533 19.23 7.79 -27.70
C ASP A 533 18.44 7.79 -26.38
N ALA A 534 17.11 7.96 -26.44
CA ALA A 534 16.23 7.84 -25.28
C ALA A 534 16.13 6.41 -24.72
N LEU A 535 16.05 5.39 -25.58
CA LEU A 535 16.08 3.99 -25.17
C LEU A 535 17.45 3.60 -24.57
N GLU A 536 18.55 4.07 -25.15
CA GLU A 536 19.90 3.81 -24.63
C GLU A 536 20.13 4.45 -23.26
N ARG A 537 19.69 5.70 -23.06
CA ARG A 537 19.67 6.35 -21.73
C ARG A 537 18.83 5.55 -20.73
N LEU A 538 17.64 5.08 -21.13
CA LEU A 538 16.76 4.31 -20.25
C LEU A 538 17.35 2.96 -19.84
N GLU A 539 17.93 2.18 -20.76
CA GLU A 539 18.52 0.89 -20.40
C GLU A 539 19.81 1.08 -19.59
N ALA A 540 20.60 2.13 -19.83
CA ALA A 540 21.73 2.49 -18.98
C ALA A 540 21.29 2.80 -17.53
N LYS A 541 20.21 3.58 -17.36
CA LYS A 541 19.59 3.85 -16.04
C LYS A 541 19.09 2.54 -15.40
N LYS A 542 18.38 1.70 -16.17
CA LYS A 542 17.88 0.39 -15.70
C LYS A 542 19.00 -0.52 -15.19
N GLU A 543 20.11 -0.59 -15.93
CA GLU A 543 21.27 -1.40 -15.54
C GLU A 543 21.99 -0.85 -14.31
N ALA A 544 22.14 0.47 -14.20
CA ALA A 544 22.68 1.11 -12.99
C ALA A 544 21.87 0.77 -11.74
N LEU A 545 20.53 0.81 -11.83
CA LEU A 545 19.62 0.44 -10.73
C LEU A 545 19.71 -1.06 -10.37
N ARG A 546 19.73 -1.97 -11.36
CA ARG A 546 19.94 -3.41 -11.13
C ARG A 546 21.25 -3.68 -10.40
N MET A 547 22.31 -2.97 -10.80
CA MET A 547 23.66 -3.17 -10.26
C MET A 547 23.79 -2.80 -8.78
N VAL A 548 22.93 -1.94 -8.22
CA VAL A 548 22.90 -1.66 -6.76
C VAL A 548 22.49 -2.92 -5.98
N SER A 549 21.36 -3.52 -6.34
CA SER A 549 20.83 -4.72 -5.69
C SER A 549 21.79 -5.92 -5.84
N HIS A 550 22.51 -5.99 -6.97
CA HIS A 550 23.55 -7.00 -7.20
C HIS A 550 24.79 -6.77 -6.31
N GLN A 551 25.33 -5.53 -6.27
CA GLN A 551 26.51 -5.19 -5.47
C GLN A 551 26.29 -5.33 -3.96
N MET A 552 25.05 -5.16 -3.48
CA MET A 552 24.71 -5.39 -2.07
C MET A 552 24.84 -6.88 -1.67
N LYS A 553 24.53 -7.79 -2.60
CA LYS A 553 24.57 -9.25 -2.40
C LYS A 553 25.96 -9.86 -2.63
N LEU A 554 26.82 -9.19 -3.41
CA LEU A 554 28.21 -9.62 -3.64
C LEU A 554 29.10 -9.30 -2.44
N GLN A 555 29.82 -10.30 -1.95
CA GLN A 555 30.88 -10.13 -0.96
C GLN A 555 32.19 -9.68 -1.63
N PRO A 556 32.90 -8.66 -1.11
CA PRO A 556 34.19 -8.23 -1.66
C PRO A 556 35.23 -9.37 -1.66
N GLN A 557 36.02 -9.49 -2.73
CA GLN A 557 37.01 -10.56 -2.84
C GLN A 557 38.43 -10.03 -3.09
N MET A 558 39.39 -10.44 -2.25
CA MET A 558 40.81 -10.11 -2.44
C MET A 558 41.40 -10.61 -3.77
N ASN A 559 40.77 -11.60 -4.40
CA ASN A 559 41.14 -12.10 -5.74
C ASN A 559 40.71 -11.14 -6.86
N PHE A 560 39.75 -10.25 -6.61
CA PHE A 560 39.25 -9.29 -7.58
C PHE A 560 40.06 -7.99 -7.48
N LEU A 561 40.67 -7.57 -8.61
CA LEU A 561 41.65 -6.48 -8.60
C LEU A 561 41.05 -5.16 -8.07
N SER A 562 39.82 -4.85 -8.48
CA SER A 562 39.09 -3.64 -8.06
C SER A 562 38.86 -3.62 -6.55
N ASP A 563 38.25 -4.67 -5.99
CA ASP A 563 37.90 -4.73 -4.57
C ASP A 563 39.15 -4.65 -3.69
N ARG A 564 40.22 -5.35 -4.07
CA ARG A 564 41.53 -5.27 -3.40
C ARG A 564 42.13 -3.87 -3.49
N GLN A 565 42.01 -3.17 -4.62
CA GLN A 565 42.46 -1.79 -4.74
C GLN A 565 41.67 -0.84 -3.83
N GLN A 566 40.35 -1.03 -3.72
CA GLN A 566 39.49 -0.21 -2.86
C GLN A 566 39.79 -0.44 -1.37
N LEU A 567 39.92 -1.70 -0.93
CA LEU A 567 40.29 -2.04 0.45
C LEU A 567 41.69 -1.54 0.84
N ASN A 568 42.66 -1.64 -0.07
CA ASN A 568 44.00 -1.11 0.14
C ASN A 568 43.99 0.42 0.25
N GLU A 569 43.16 1.10 -0.53
CA GLU A 569 43.01 2.56 -0.49
C GLU A 569 42.36 3.05 0.81
N ILE A 570 41.30 2.39 1.30
CA ILE A 570 40.72 2.68 2.63
C ILE A 570 41.78 2.46 3.72
N SER A 571 42.49 1.32 3.67
CA SER A 571 43.54 0.98 4.65
C SER A 571 44.73 1.95 4.61
N ARG A 572 44.98 2.59 3.47
CA ARG A 572 45.96 3.68 3.33
C ARG A 572 45.45 4.97 3.98
N LEU A 573 44.21 5.39 3.69
CA LEU A 573 43.61 6.59 4.29
C LEU A 573 43.56 6.50 5.84
N PHE A 574 43.19 5.34 6.39
CA PHE A 574 43.22 5.10 7.84
C PHE A 574 44.63 5.23 8.42
N ARG A 575 45.64 4.67 7.77
CA ARG A 575 47.05 4.78 8.18
C ARG A 575 47.54 6.23 8.13
N ASP A 576 47.36 6.89 6.99
CA ASP A 576 47.84 8.26 6.76
C ASP A 576 47.27 9.22 7.84
N HIS A 577 46.02 9.02 8.27
CA HIS A 577 45.38 9.77 9.36
C HIS A 577 45.87 9.40 10.77
N LEU A 578 46.25 8.15 11.03
CA LEU A 578 46.87 7.75 12.30
C LEU A 578 48.30 8.31 12.41
N GLU A 579 49.10 8.21 11.35
CA GLU A 579 50.49 8.67 11.32
C GLU A 579 50.61 10.22 11.31
N GLY A 580 49.62 10.93 10.77
CA GLY A 580 49.55 12.39 10.79
C GLY A 580 49.21 13.03 12.15
N GLY A 581 48.74 12.24 13.12
CA GLY A 581 48.21 12.76 14.41
C GLY A 581 49.26 13.24 15.42
N ASP A 582 50.51 12.78 15.33
CA ASP A 582 51.52 12.92 16.40
C ASP A 582 52.38 14.20 16.32
N ILE A 583 52.20 15.07 15.32
CA ILE A 583 53.08 16.24 15.08
C ILE A 583 52.61 17.53 15.80
N THR A 584 51.39 17.57 16.35
CA THR A 584 50.76 18.82 16.84
C THR A 584 50.91 19.10 18.34
N SER A 585 51.79 18.41 19.07
CA SER A 585 51.92 18.56 20.54
C SER A 585 53.24 19.19 21.05
N THR A 586 54.16 19.67 20.19
CA THR A 586 55.39 20.35 20.67
C THR A 586 55.99 21.40 19.71
N ALA A 587 55.29 22.52 19.47
CA ALA A 587 55.89 23.69 18.80
C ALA A 587 55.32 25.06 19.24
N ASN A 588 55.81 25.53 20.40
CA ASN A 588 56.10 26.94 20.74
C ASN A 588 55.03 28.04 20.60
N ASN A 589 54.72 28.62 21.77
CA ASN A 589 54.64 30.08 21.93
C ASN A 589 55.84 30.78 21.28
N ALA A 590 55.64 31.50 20.17
CA ALA A 590 56.56 32.54 19.72
C ALA A 590 55.90 33.60 18.79
N VAL A 591 55.67 34.79 19.36
CA VAL A 591 55.87 36.10 18.71
C VAL A 591 55.04 36.43 17.45
N THR A 592 53.96 37.16 17.69
CA THR A 592 53.63 38.48 17.10
C THR A 592 54.39 38.94 15.84
N ALA A 593 53.68 39.17 14.73
CA ALA A 593 53.66 40.45 13.95
C ALA A 593 53.27 40.27 12.46
N GLN A 594 52.59 41.29 11.92
CA GLN A 594 52.63 41.78 10.54
C GLN A 594 52.25 40.80 9.40
N SER A 595 51.08 40.89 8.77
CA SER A 595 50.50 41.98 7.93
C SER A 595 50.87 41.93 6.44
N ALA A 596 49.84 42.13 5.61
CA ALA A 596 49.86 42.74 4.28
C ALA A 596 50.23 41.89 3.03
N GLU A 597 49.20 41.70 2.20
CA GLU A 597 49.12 42.15 0.80
C GLU A 597 49.90 41.47 -0.35
N SER A 598 49.23 41.57 -1.51
CA SER A 598 49.71 41.43 -2.90
C SER A 598 50.05 40.01 -3.38
N SER A 599 49.36 39.38 -4.35
CA SER A 599 48.69 39.80 -5.60
C SER A 599 49.59 39.89 -6.84
N LYS A 600 48.99 39.49 -7.99
CA LYS A 600 49.52 39.46 -9.36
C LYS A 600 50.53 38.33 -9.61
N SER A 601 50.65 37.74 -10.78
CA SER A 601 49.93 37.65 -12.08
C SER A 601 50.79 36.61 -12.87
N GLU A 602 50.53 36.14 -14.08
CA GLU A 602 49.75 36.63 -15.22
C GLU A 602 49.66 35.46 -16.24
N THR A 603 48.57 35.38 -17.01
CA THR A 603 48.50 34.99 -18.44
C THR A 603 49.38 33.86 -19.05
N ALA A 604 48.93 33.08 -20.04
CA ALA A 604 47.63 32.87 -20.70
C ALA A 604 47.81 31.79 -21.80
N THR A 605 46.72 31.42 -22.49
CA THR A 605 46.67 30.87 -23.88
C THR A 605 47.32 29.50 -24.16
N ASP A 606 46.84 28.68 -25.11
CA ASP A 606 45.49 28.38 -25.61
C ASP A 606 45.57 27.20 -26.62
N LEU A 607 44.42 26.70 -27.07
CA LEU A 607 44.19 25.85 -28.27
C LEU A 607 44.64 24.36 -28.28
N GLU A 608 43.65 23.47 -28.16
CA GLU A 608 43.11 22.61 -29.27
C GLU A 608 44.12 21.94 -30.25
N THR A 609 44.10 20.64 -30.58
CA THR A 609 42.96 19.85 -31.13
C THR A 609 43.31 18.38 -31.44
N ALA A 610 42.29 17.51 -31.35
CA ALA A 610 41.95 16.39 -32.25
C ALA A 610 42.70 15.02 -32.33
N THR A 611 41.88 14.02 -32.72
CA THR A 611 42.13 12.71 -33.39
C THR A 611 42.55 11.43 -32.63
N GLN A 612 41.65 10.44 -32.64
CA GLN A 612 41.88 8.97 -32.62
C GLN A 612 42.22 8.45 -34.06
N PRO A 613 42.28 7.13 -34.44
CA PRO A 613 42.10 5.87 -33.68
C PRO A 613 43.04 4.66 -34.03
N ASN A 614 42.76 3.50 -33.41
CA ASN A 614 43.03 2.09 -33.81
C ASN A 614 44.46 1.50 -33.79
N THR A 615 44.66 0.36 -33.09
CA THR A 615 44.71 -1.00 -33.69
C THR A 615 44.90 -2.15 -32.68
N THR A 616 44.53 -3.36 -33.11
CA THR A 616 44.48 -4.67 -32.40
C THR A 616 45.79 -5.47 -32.40
N THR A 617 45.94 -6.43 -31.46
CA THR A 617 46.50 -7.79 -31.72
C THR A 617 46.11 -8.81 -30.63
N ASN A 618 45.99 -10.10 -31.02
CA ASN A 618 45.56 -11.25 -30.21
C ASN A 618 46.70 -12.01 -29.50
N LEU A 619 46.36 -12.91 -28.55
CA LEU A 619 46.67 -14.37 -28.45
C LEU A 619 46.08 -14.88 -27.10
N GLU A 620 45.20 -15.89 -27.00
CA GLU A 620 45.39 -17.36 -27.13
C GLU A 620 46.45 -17.97 -26.17
N LEU A 621 46.28 -19.13 -25.49
CA LEU A 621 45.14 -20.02 -25.17
C LEU A 621 45.59 -21.06 -24.09
N ASP A 622 44.65 -21.85 -23.57
CA ASP A 622 44.78 -23.24 -23.06
C ASP A 622 45.34 -23.68 -21.66
N LEU A 623 44.36 -24.12 -20.83
CA LEU A 623 44.15 -25.49 -20.28
C LEU A 623 44.93 -26.13 -19.09
N ARG A 624 44.09 -26.60 -18.13
CA ARG A 624 44.10 -27.90 -17.38
C ARG A 624 45.03 -28.15 -16.15
N ARG A 625 44.40 -28.04 -14.97
CA ARG A 625 44.15 -29.07 -13.89
C ARG A 625 44.74 -30.50 -14.06
N PRO A 626 44.89 -31.34 -12.98
CA PRO A 626 44.56 -31.15 -11.54
C PRO A 626 45.51 -31.84 -10.47
N THR A 627 45.02 -31.89 -9.21
CA THR A 627 45.18 -32.94 -8.14
C THR A 627 46.36 -32.97 -7.14
N ALA A 628 46.00 -32.63 -5.87
CA ALA A 628 46.01 -33.49 -4.66
C ALA A 628 47.18 -33.52 -3.62
N ALA A 629 46.75 -33.38 -2.35
CA ALA A 629 47.22 -34.03 -1.10
C ALA A 629 48.52 -33.60 -0.35
N THR A 630 48.34 -32.73 0.67
CA THR A 630 48.62 -32.87 2.14
C THR A 630 49.95 -33.51 2.71
N PRO A 631 50.32 -33.36 4.01
CA PRO A 631 51.59 -32.73 4.48
C PRO A 631 52.44 -33.73 5.32
N PRO A 632 53.16 -33.42 6.45
CA PRO A 632 53.76 -32.19 7.03
C PRO A 632 55.26 -32.34 7.48
N THR A 633 55.92 -31.30 8.02
CA THR A 633 56.60 -31.24 9.36
C THR A 633 57.63 -30.11 9.59
N SER A 634 57.43 -29.37 10.70
CA SER A 634 58.36 -28.69 11.64
C SER A 634 59.75 -28.10 11.25
N ALA A 635 59.88 -26.77 11.40
CA ALA A 635 60.83 -25.99 12.26
C ALA A 635 62.34 -26.37 12.33
N THR A 636 63.34 -25.47 12.25
CA THR A 636 63.62 -24.31 13.15
C THR A 636 64.75 -23.35 12.67
N SER A 637 64.77 -22.14 13.26
CA SER A 637 65.93 -21.27 13.63
C SER A 637 66.81 -20.53 12.58
N SER A 638 66.64 -19.19 12.63
CA SER A 638 67.65 -18.12 12.86
C SER A 638 68.63 -17.61 11.77
N GLY A 639 68.45 -16.33 11.41
CA GLY A 639 69.50 -15.29 11.57
C GLY A 639 69.84 -14.41 10.35
N GLY A 640 69.69 -13.07 10.46
CA GLY A 640 70.60 -12.14 9.73
C GLY A 640 70.04 -10.98 8.87
N SER A 641 69.09 -10.18 9.37
CA SER A 641 68.98 -8.70 9.15
C SER A 641 69.34 -8.04 7.80
N SER A 642 68.35 -7.40 7.15
CA SER A 642 68.45 -6.08 6.49
C SER A 642 67.02 -5.48 6.36
N PRO A 643 66.84 -4.15 6.26
CA PRO A 643 65.56 -3.51 6.58
C PRO A 643 64.53 -3.66 5.47
N THR A 644 63.70 -4.70 5.58
CA THR A 644 62.44 -4.78 4.84
C THR A 644 61.41 -3.87 5.52
N THR A 645 60.70 -3.07 4.73
CA THR A 645 59.36 -2.58 5.07
C THR A 645 58.59 -3.71 5.74
N SER A 646 58.10 -3.50 6.95
CA SER A 646 57.30 -4.49 7.66
C SER A 646 56.13 -4.91 6.79
N GLU A 647 56.06 -6.19 6.42
CA GLU A 647 54.84 -6.79 5.90
C GLU A 647 53.82 -6.68 7.02
N ILE A 648 52.96 -5.65 6.93
CA ILE A 648 51.93 -5.36 7.92
C ILE A 648 51.06 -6.61 8.04
N THR A 649 51.03 -7.20 9.23
CA THR A 649 50.27 -8.43 9.43
C THR A 649 48.78 -8.17 9.25
N GLU A 650 48.01 -9.18 8.86
CA GLU A 650 46.54 -9.04 8.73
C GLU A 650 45.90 -8.57 10.05
N GLN A 651 46.50 -8.95 11.18
CA GLN A 651 46.12 -8.52 12.54
C GLN A 651 46.41 -7.04 12.80
N GLU A 652 47.53 -6.50 12.31
CA GLU A 652 47.80 -5.05 12.35
C GLU A 652 46.80 -4.27 11.49
N LEU A 653 46.41 -4.78 10.32
CA LEU A 653 45.39 -4.13 9.49
C LEU A 653 44.00 -4.15 10.15
N VAL A 654 43.60 -5.27 10.76
CA VAL A 654 42.34 -5.34 11.55
C VAL A 654 42.38 -4.33 12.70
N SER A 655 43.50 -4.25 13.45
CA SER A 655 43.64 -3.28 14.55
C SER A 655 43.64 -1.81 14.09
N ILE A 656 44.05 -1.52 12.85
CA ILE A 656 43.87 -0.19 12.24
C ILE A 656 42.40 0.08 11.95
N TRP A 657 41.65 -0.89 11.43
CA TRP A 657 40.21 -0.73 11.12
C TRP A 657 39.34 -0.62 12.39
N GLU A 658 39.67 -1.34 13.46
CA GLU A 658 39.03 -1.23 14.77
C GLU A 658 39.10 0.21 15.33
N GLN A 659 40.21 0.93 15.10
CA GLN A 659 40.37 2.34 15.53
C GLN A 659 39.46 3.34 14.79
N PHE A 660 38.74 2.90 13.74
CA PHE A 660 37.71 3.67 13.03
C PHE A 660 36.31 3.02 13.17
N GLY A 661 36.13 2.11 14.14
CA GLY A 661 34.83 1.54 14.50
C GLY A 661 34.39 0.32 13.68
N PHE A 662 35.28 -0.29 12.91
CA PHE A 662 35.01 -1.47 12.08
C PHE A 662 35.43 -2.77 12.80
N ASN A 663 34.62 -3.20 13.77
CA ASN A 663 35.04 -4.14 14.82
C ASN A 663 34.89 -5.64 14.46
N ARG A 664 34.87 -6.00 13.18
CA ARG A 664 34.78 -7.41 12.75
C ARG A 664 36.15 -8.09 12.77
N PRO A 665 36.22 -9.40 13.08
CA PRO A 665 37.49 -10.13 13.25
C PRO A 665 38.31 -10.28 11.96
N THR A 666 37.75 -9.89 10.80
CA THR A 666 38.48 -9.76 9.54
C THR A 666 37.98 -8.51 8.82
N ILE A 667 38.82 -7.90 7.98
CA ILE A 667 38.45 -6.71 7.19
C ILE A 667 37.23 -7.01 6.30
N LEU A 668 37.22 -8.18 5.64
CA LEU A 668 36.10 -8.62 4.80
C LEU A 668 34.82 -8.87 5.61
N GLY A 669 34.95 -9.31 6.87
CA GLY A 669 33.82 -9.51 7.79
C GLY A 669 33.00 -8.25 8.03
N ASN A 670 33.60 -7.06 7.91
CA ASN A 670 32.86 -5.79 7.95
C ASN A 670 31.83 -5.66 6.82
N PHE A 671 32.00 -6.37 5.71
CA PHE A 671 31.15 -6.30 4.52
C PHE A 671 30.16 -7.47 4.36
N GLU A 672 30.07 -8.36 5.37
CA GLU A 672 29.09 -9.48 5.41
C GLU A 672 27.66 -9.01 5.14
N LYS A 673 27.32 -7.80 5.60
CA LYS A 673 26.12 -7.06 5.23
C LYS A 673 26.52 -5.81 4.43
N GLY A 674 25.81 -5.50 3.35
CA GLY A 674 26.09 -4.36 2.48
C GLY A 674 27.12 -4.62 1.36
N GLY A 675 28.01 -5.60 1.51
CA GLY A 675 28.81 -6.15 0.42
C GLY A 675 29.71 -5.15 -0.33
N VAL A 676 29.90 -5.38 -1.63
CA VAL A 676 30.67 -4.51 -2.54
C VAL A 676 30.05 -3.12 -2.68
N LEU A 677 28.73 -3.00 -2.52
CA LEU A 677 28.04 -1.71 -2.53
C LEU A 677 28.51 -0.81 -1.37
N MET A 678 28.57 -1.36 -0.16
CA MET A 678 29.07 -0.64 1.02
C MET A 678 30.56 -0.30 0.91
N LEU A 679 31.39 -1.20 0.38
CA LEU A 679 32.82 -0.94 0.13
C LEU A 679 33.03 0.31 -0.75
N ARG A 680 32.25 0.43 -1.82
CA ARG A 680 32.29 1.58 -2.73
C ARG A 680 31.77 2.86 -2.08
N ALA A 681 30.68 2.76 -1.33
CA ALA A 681 30.07 3.91 -0.65
C ALA A 681 30.98 4.48 0.45
N ILE A 682 31.63 3.63 1.26
CA ILE A 682 32.62 4.05 2.26
C ILE A 682 33.84 4.68 1.59
N LEU A 683 34.40 4.08 0.54
CA LEU A 683 35.54 4.68 -0.17
C LEU A 683 35.19 6.03 -0.81
N TYR A 684 33.97 6.18 -1.34
CA TYR A 684 33.47 7.46 -1.85
C TYR A 684 33.39 8.49 -0.72
N TRP A 685 32.77 8.14 0.41
CA TRP A 685 32.64 9.03 1.57
C TRP A 685 34.01 9.53 2.05
N LEU A 686 34.95 8.63 2.34
CA LEU A 686 36.30 8.95 2.83
C LEU A 686 37.15 9.79 1.84
N LYS A 687 36.73 9.91 0.58
CA LYS A 687 37.41 10.74 -0.44
C LYS A 687 36.76 12.09 -0.69
N ASN A 688 35.49 12.26 -0.35
CA ASN A 688 34.71 13.47 -0.66
C ASN A 688 34.29 14.25 0.60
N ASP A 689 34.40 13.66 1.78
CA ASP A 689 34.15 14.30 3.08
C ASP A 689 35.47 14.35 3.89
N PRO A 690 36.02 15.54 4.17
CA PRO A 690 37.28 15.68 4.90
C PRO A 690 37.15 15.30 6.39
N ASP A 691 35.94 15.37 6.96
CA ASP A 691 35.70 15.15 8.39
C ASP A 691 35.39 13.68 8.71
N ALA A 692 35.07 12.87 7.70
CA ALA A 692 34.71 11.45 7.82
C ALA A 692 35.71 10.61 8.64
N LEU A 693 37.02 10.76 8.39
CA LEU A 693 38.07 10.03 9.11
C LEU A 693 38.12 10.43 10.59
N SER A 694 37.98 11.73 10.87
CA SER A 694 37.96 12.30 12.23
C SER A 694 36.73 11.83 13.01
N LEU A 695 35.56 11.84 12.37
CA LEU A 695 34.28 11.38 12.91
C LEU A 695 34.32 9.89 13.27
N LEU A 696 34.75 9.02 12.33
CA LEU A 696 34.85 7.58 12.57
C LEU A 696 35.80 7.25 13.73
N LYS A 697 36.95 7.92 13.79
CA LYS A 697 37.93 7.75 14.89
C LYS A 697 37.39 8.24 16.24
N MET A 698 36.64 9.33 16.26
CA MET A 698 35.98 9.84 17.47
C MET A 698 34.96 8.85 18.03
N ARG A 699 34.18 8.19 17.15
CA ARG A 699 33.11 7.24 17.53
C ARG A 699 33.59 5.85 17.90
N ALA A 700 34.79 5.46 17.46
CA ALA A 700 35.40 4.16 17.73
C ALA A 700 35.84 3.96 19.19
N LEU A 701 36.15 5.05 19.90
CA LEU A 701 36.68 5.03 21.27
C LEU A 701 35.60 5.46 22.28
N PRO A 702 35.60 4.89 23.51
CA PRO A 702 34.77 5.41 24.60
C PRO A 702 35.23 6.83 24.95
N SER A 703 34.39 7.82 24.64
CA SER A 703 34.64 9.25 24.90
C SER A 703 33.49 9.85 25.74
N GLU A 704 33.39 11.18 25.80
CA GLU A 704 32.22 11.85 26.39
C GLU A 704 30.95 11.67 25.54
N LEU A 705 31.10 11.33 24.25
CA LEU A 705 30.03 11.04 23.31
C LEU A 705 29.76 9.53 23.20
N PRO A 706 28.51 9.10 22.91
CA PRO A 706 28.19 7.69 22.76
C PRO A 706 28.89 7.10 21.52
N SER A 707 29.56 5.96 21.70
CA SER A 707 30.26 5.19 20.67
C SER A 707 29.32 4.25 19.90
N TYR A 708 29.61 3.98 18.62
CA TYR A 708 28.89 2.96 17.83
C TYR A 708 29.83 2.16 16.92
N ASP A 709 29.36 1.01 16.43
CA ASP A 709 30.05 0.22 15.41
C ASP A 709 29.74 0.79 14.01
N ALA A 710 30.75 1.38 13.38
CA ALA A 710 30.61 2.04 12.08
C ALA A 710 30.29 1.06 10.95
N GLY A 711 30.78 -0.19 11.04
CA GLY A 711 30.44 -1.25 10.09
C GLY A 711 28.97 -1.66 10.18
N LEU A 712 28.43 -1.75 11.40
CA LEU A 712 27.00 -2.01 11.64
C LEU A 712 26.15 -0.86 11.09
N VAL A 713 26.44 0.39 11.46
CA VAL A 713 25.73 1.59 10.98
C VAL A 713 25.74 1.65 9.45
N ALA A 714 26.91 1.53 8.82
CA ALA A 714 27.05 1.52 7.37
C ALA A 714 26.22 0.40 6.72
N SER A 715 26.25 -0.81 7.28
CA SER A 715 25.51 -1.95 6.72
C SER A 715 23.99 -1.76 6.79
N SER A 716 23.49 -1.19 7.90
CA SER A 716 22.08 -0.84 8.06
C SER A 716 21.69 0.29 7.13
N ILE A 717 22.50 1.34 6.97
CA ILE A 717 22.22 2.43 6.01
C ILE A 717 22.14 1.91 4.57
N CYS A 718 23.01 0.99 4.16
CA CYS A 718 22.89 0.36 2.84
C CYS A 718 21.57 -0.41 2.67
N GLU A 719 21.13 -1.17 3.68
CA GLU A 719 19.87 -1.92 3.68
C GLU A 719 18.65 -0.98 3.66
N SER A 720 18.66 0.04 4.53
CA SER A 720 17.65 1.09 4.60
C SER A 720 17.53 1.87 3.28
N LEU A 721 18.64 2.29 2.66
CA LEU A 721 18.60 3.01 1.38
C LEU A 721 18.07 2.14 0.24
N VAL A 722 18.47 0.87 0.14
CA VAL A 722 17.92 -0.05 -0.88
C VAL A 722 16.42 -0.27 -0.69
N LYS A 723 15.94 -0.31 0.56
CA LYS A 723 14.51 -0.39 0.91
C LYS A 723 13.74 0.89 0.59
N LEU A 724 14.25 2.06 1.01
CA LEU A 724 13.63 3.37 0.80
C LEU A 724 13.54 3.73 -0.70
N LEU A 725 14.61 3.45 -1.46
CA LEU A 725 14.65 3.64 -2.91
C LEU A 725 13.93 2.53 -3.70
N LYS A 726 13.27 1.57 -3.01
CA LYS A 726 12.52 0.45 -3.61
C LYS A 726 13.35 -0.45 -4.56
N LEU A 727 14.68 -0.51 -4.38
CA LEU A 727 15.63 -1.28 -5.19
C LEU A 727 15.77 -2.76 -4.74
N PHE A 728 14.81 -3.26 -3.96
CA PHE A 728 14.81 -4.61 -3.44
C PHE A 728 14.26 -5.62 -4.47
N LEU A 729 15.11 -6.56 -4.92
CA LEU A 729 14.71 -7.64 -5.82
C LEU A 729 14.17 -8.85 -5.06
N SER A 730 12.89 -9.17 -5.30
CA SER A 730 12.14 -10.29 -4.71
C SER A 730 12.03 -11.46 -5.70
N PRO A 731 11.89 -12.73 -5.26
CA PRO A 731 11.60 -13.85 -6.16
C PRO A 731 10.33 -13.65 -7.02
N LYS A 732 9.37 -12.84 -6.55
CA LYS A 732 8.14 -12.48 -7.29
C LYS A 732 8.36 -11.38 -8.33
N HIS A 733 9.38 -10.54 -8.14
CA HIS A 733 9.75 -9.43 -9.03
C HIS A 733 11.27 -9.45 -9.24
N PRO A 734 11.78 -10.31 -10.16
CA PRO A 734 13.22 -10.50 -10.37
C PRO A 734 13.90 -9.33 -11.08
N GLU A 735 13.12 -8.44 -11.69
CA GLU A 735 13.57 -7.16 -12.23
C GLU A 735 12.86 -5.99 -11.54
N ILE A 736 13.53 -4.84 -11.52
CA ILE A 736 12.92 -3.57 -11.11
C ILE A 736 11.88 -3.19 -12.18
N ASP A 737 10.62 -3.02 -11.78
CA ASP A 737 9.61 -2.42 -12.64
C ASP A 737 9.87 -0.92 -12.74
N ILE A 738 10.52 -0.54 -13.85
CA ILE A 738 10.89 0.83 -14.16
C ILE A 738 9.65 1.73 -14.37
N VAL A 739 8.51 1.18 -14.81
CA VAL A 739 7.29 1.98 -14.97
C VAL A 739 6.75 2.36 -13.60
N THR A 740 6.63 1.38 -12.70
CA THR A 740 6.25 1.64 -11.29
C THR A 740 7.27 2.55 -10.59
N MET A 741 8.58 2.38 -10.86
CA MET A 741 9.63 3.24 -10.29
C MET A 741 9.57 4.69 -10.78
N SER A 742 9.09 4.94 -12.01
CA SER A 742 8.91 6.30 -12.55
C SER A 742 7.73 7.08 -11.96
N LEU A 743 6.89 6.42 -11.16
CA LEU A 743 5.84 7.06 -10.35
C LEU A 743 6.37 7.56 -9.00
N GLU A 744 7.61 7.21 -8.63
CA GLU A 744 8.21 7.63 -7.37
C GLU A 744 8.72 9.07 -7.45
N PRO A 745 8.51 9.90 -6.41
CA PRO A 745 8.88 11.32 -6.44
C PRO A 745 10.39 11.54 -6.65
N PHE A 746 11.22 10.59 -6.21
CA PHE A 746 12.68 10.64 -6.35
C PHE A 746 13.21 10.01 -7.67
N TRP A 747 12.37 9.84 -8.70
CA TRP A 747 12.80 9.22 -9.97
C TRP A 747 13.95 9.97 -10.67
N GLU A 748 13.98 11.31 -10.59
CA GLU A 748 15.04 12.15 -11.18
C GLU A 748 16.36 12.05 -10.40
N LEU A 749 16.32 11.75 -9.09
CA LEU A 749 17.51 11.54 -8.25
C LEU A 749 18.45 10.44 -8.78
N PHE A 750 17.89 9.46 -9.51
CA PHE A 750 18.66 8.38 -10.13
C PHE A 750 19.47 8.81 -11.36
N ASP A 751 19.25 10.02 -11.89
CA ASP A 751 20.06 10.61 -12.96
C ASP A 751 21.31 11.33 -12.41
N GLU A 752 21.43 11.48 -11.08
CA GLU A 752 22.62 12.05 -10.45
C GLU A 752 23.80 11.05 -10.40
N ASP A 753 24.95 11.47 -10.92
CA ASP A 753 26.20 10.70 -10.83
C ASP A 753 26.51 10.30 -9.36
N MET A 754 26.72 9.00 -9.14
CA MET A 754 27.02 8.42 -7.83
C MET A 754 25.93 8.66 -6.76
N TYR A 755 24.67 8.88 -7.14
CA TYR A 755 23.55 9.18 -6.22
C TYR A 755 23.55 8.29 -4.96
N PHE A 756 23.75 6.96 -5.09
CA PHE A 756 23.71 6.04 -3.95
C PHE A 756 24.84 6.31 -2.94
N SER A 757 26.04 6.66 -3.42
CA SER A 757 27.18 6.95 -2.53
C SER A 757 27.04 8.32 -1.85
N LYS A 758 26.43 9.29 -2.54
CA LYS A 758 26.06 10.58 -1.96
C LYS A 758 24.95 10.44 -0.91
N LEU A 759 23.91 9.65 -1.21
CA LEU A 759 22.83 9.31 -0.26
C LEU A 759 23.35 8.56 0.96
N PHE A 760 24.26 7.60 0.77
CA PHE A 760 24.91 6.89 1.87
C PHE A 760 25.64 7.87 2.81
N MET A 761 26.48 8.75 2.25
CA MET A 761 27.19 9.79 3.02
C MET A 761 26.22 10.71 3.76
N PHE A 762 25.17 11.19 3.08
CA PHE A 762 24.16 12.07 3.67
C PHE A 762 23.37 11.38 4.80
N MET A 763 22.86 10.17 4.58
CA MET A 763 22.13 9.41 5.59
C MET A 763 23.02 9.05 6.79
N PHE A 764 24.32 8.81 6.58
CA PHE A 764 25.29 8.59 7.66
C PHE A 764 25.50 9.87 8.49
N GLN A 765 25.58 11.04 7.85
CA GLN A 765 25.68 12.32 8.54
C GLN A 765 24.41 12.64 9.35
N VAL A 766 23.20 12.37 8.81
CA VAL A 766 21.94 12.50 9.55
C VAL A 766 21.92 11.55 10.76
N TYR A 767 22.34 10.29 10.58
CA TYR A 767 22.44 9.32 11.68
C TYR A 767 23.40 9.79 12.79
N ASP A 768 24.62 10.22 12.43
CA ASP A 768 25.62 10.67 13.42
C ASP A 768 25.16 11.94 14.16
N GLN A 769 24.46 12.83 13.48
CA GLN A 769 23.90 14.04 14.06
C GLN A 769 22.82 13.68 15.12
N LEU A 770 21.84 12.85 14.77
CA LEU A 770 20.82 12.38 15.72
C LEU A 770 21.43 11.57 16.87
N TRP A 771 22.49 10.81 16.59
CA TRP A 771 23.24 10.07 17.61
C TRP A 771 24.02 11.00 18.56
N SER A 772 24.43 12.18 18.11
CA SER A 772 25.07 13.22 18.92
C SER A 772 24.10 13.93 19.87
N GLU A 773 22.84 14.09 19.44
CA GLU A 773 21.81 14.86 20.15
C GLU A 773 21.16 14.08 21.30
N LEU A 774 21.49 12.79 21.47
CA LEU A 774 20.95 11.90 22.51
C LEU A 774 21.81 11.83 23.78
N ASP A 775 21.15 11.76 24.94
CA ASP A 775 21.78 11.36 26.20
C ASP A 775 22.46 9.98 26.03
N PRO A 776 23.77 9.83 26.34
CA PRO A 776 24.48 8.56 26.30
C PRO A 776 23.78 7.39 27.02
N LYS A 777 22.89 7.66 27.99
CA LYS A 777 22.10 6.65 28.72
C LYS A 777 20.80 6.24 28.02
N ALA A 778 20.33 7.01 27.05
CA ALA A 778 19.09 6.78 26.30
C ALA A 778 19.33 6.42 24.81
N ALA A 779 20.58 6.45 24.35
CA ALA A 779 20.96 6.09 22.99
C ALA A 779 20.58 4.64 22.66
N SER A 780 19.80 4.45 21.59
CA SER A 780 19.36 3.15 21.09
C SER A 780 19.54 3.09 19.58
N PHE A 781 20.37 2.16 19.10
CA PHE A 781 20.67 1.96 17.68
C PHE A 781 19.39 1.86 16.84
N THR A 782 18.46 1.00 17.24
CA THR A 782 17.19 0.80 16.54
C THR A 782 16.35 2.07 16.47
N ARG A 783 16.33 2.88 17.54
CA ARG A 783 15.60 4.15 17.55
C ARG A 783 16.21 5.13 16.53
N VAL A 784 17.53 5.33 16.57
CA VAL A 784 18.19 6.32 15.71
C VAL A 784 18.14 5.91 14.24
N ILE A 785 18.33 4.63 13.91
CA ILE A 785 18.22 4.19 12.52
C ILE A 785 16.79 4.30 11.99
N THR A 786 15.75 3.97 12.79
CA THR A 786 14.35 4.15 12.39
C THR A 786 13.95 5.62 12.27
N GLU A 787 14.48 6.51 13.13
CA GLU A 787 14.27 7.96 13.00
C GLU A 787 14.97 8.52 11.76
N THR A 788 16.19 8.05 11.46
CA THR A 788 16.92 8.37 10.23
C THR A 788 16.18 7.87 8.99
N GLU A 789 15.65 6.64 9.00
CA GLU A 789 14.80 6.10 7.93
C GLU A 789 13.55 6.97 7.71
N GLY A 790 12.89 7.40 8.79
CA GLY A 790 11.72 8.27 8.73
C GLY A 790 12.02 9.62 8.11
N ILE A 791 13.11 10.28 8.53
CA ILE A 791 13.56 11.55 7.96
C ILE A 791 13.90 11.39 6.47
N MET A 792 14.68 10.37 6.10
CA MET A 792 15.02 10.12 4.70
C MET A 792 13.77 9.85 3.84
N ASN A 793 12.78 9.13 4.37
CA ASN A 793 11.51 8.88 3.69
C ASN A 793 10.71 10.17 3.45
N GLU A 794 10.61 11.07 4.45
CA GLU A 794 9.91 12.35 4.28
C GLU A 794 10.64 13.29 3.32
N LEU A 795 11.99 13.30 3.32
CA LEU A 795 12.77 14.09 2.37
C LEU A 795 12.63 13.55 0.94
N LEU A 796 12.68 12.22 0.74
CA LEU A 796 12.48 11.58 -0.58
C LEU A 796 11.07 11.83 -1.16
N LYS A 797 10.05 12.00 -0.31
CA LYS A 797 8.68 12.37 -0.75
C LYS A 797 8.57 13.78 -1.36
N LYS A 798 9.52 14.68 -1.09
CA LYS A 798 9.52 16.07 -1.62
C LYS A 798 9.93 16.19 -3.10
N ALA A 799 10.09 15.06 -3.80
CA ALA A 799 10.59 14.99 -5.18
C ALA A 799 11.96 15.66 -5.40
N PRO A 800 13.01 15.20 -4.67
CA PRO A 800 14.36 15.72 -4.84
C PRO A 800 14.94 15.34 -6.21
N ILE A 801 15.62 16.30 -6.84
CA ILE A 801 16.36 16.08 -8.10
C ILE A 801 17.81 15.66 -7.78
N THR A 802 18.37 16.15 -6.68
CA THR A 802 19.74 15.84 -6.24
C THR A 802 19.84 15.57 -4.73
N VAL A 803 20.92 14.94 -4.30
CA VAL A 803 21.25 14.76 -2.87
C VAL A 803 21.61 16.09 -2.19
N TYR A 804 21.94 17.13 -2.95
CA TYR A 804 22.12 18.47 -2.40
C TYR A 804 20.78 19.08 -1.94
N ASP A 805 19.71 18.87 -2.70
CA ASP A 805 18.37 19.36 -2.34
C ASP A 805 17.88 18.71 -1.03
N LEU A 806 18.08 17.38 -0.91
CA LEU A 806 17.84 16.63 0.33
C LEU A 806 18.59 17.21 1.54
N ARG A 807 19.83 17.67 1.35
CA ARG A 807 20.65 18.27 2.40
C ARG A 807 20.15 19.65 2.80
N MET A 808 19.78 20.50 1.84
CA MET A 808 19.24 21.82 2.12
C MET A 808 17.92 21.74 2.88
N GLU A 809 17.04 20.83 2.47
CA GLU A 809 15.77 20.54 3.14
C GLU A 809 15.96 19.99 4.56
N TRP A 810 16.98 19.15 4.78
CA TRP A 810 17.34 18.68 6.13
C TRP A 810 17.86 19.81 7.01
N GLU A 811 18.77 20.65 6.50
CA GLU A 811 19.32 21.75 7.28
C GLU A 811 18.22 22.76 7.67
N GLU A 812 17.25 23.02 6.79
CA GLU A 812 16.10 23.88 7.13
C GLU A 812 15.15 23.24 8.15
N ILE A 813 14.92 21.93 8.08
CA ILE A 813 14.18 21.19 9.12
C ILE A 813 14.93 21.25 10.46
N ARG A 814 16.27 21.20 10.42
CA ARG A 814 17.13 21.23 11.60
C ARG A 814 17.16 22.61 12.25
N THR A 815 17.37 23.69 11.49
CA THR A 815 17.42 25.05 12.05
C THR A 815 16.10 25.39 12.76
N ARG A 816 14.95 25.05 12.16
CA ARG A 816 13.64 25.22 12.82
C ARG A 816 13.54 24.47 14.16
N ARG A 817 14.08 23.25 14.26
CA ARG A 817 14.13 22.49 15.53
C ARG A 817 15.07 23.12 16.57
N LEU A 818 16.13 23.79 16.12
CA LEU A 818 17.07 24.48 17.00
C LEU A 818 16.51 25.82 17.47
N ASP A 819 15.87 26.60 16.60
CA ASP A 819 15.19 27.85 16.95
C ASP A 819 14.07 27.59 17.99
N GLU A 820 13.24 26.56 17.79
CA GLU A 820 12.24 26.09 18.76
C GLU A 820 12.87 25.62 20.10
N GLY A 821 14.16 25.25 20.10
CA GLY A 821 14.92 24.83 21.28
C GLY A 821 15.63 25.97 22.01
N GLU A 822 16.17 26.95 21.27
CA GLU A 822 16.86 28.11 21.83
C GLU A 822 15.86 29.10 22.47
N GLU A 823 14.66 29.31 21.92
CA GLU A 823 13.61 30.09 22.59
C GLU A 823 13.26 29.49 23.98
N VAL A 824 13.30 28.15 24.10
CA VAL A 824 13.06 27.43 25.37
C VAL A 824 14.24 27.55 26.34
N LEU A 825 15.48 27.73 25.85
CA LEU A 825 16.67 27.89 26.67
C LEU A 825 16.92 29.34 27.10
N GLU A 826 16.64 30.34 26.26
CA GLU A 826 16.66 31.76 26.64
C GLU A 826 15.59 32.03 27.73
N MET A 827 14.38 31.48 27.57
CA MET A 827 13.37 31.50 28.63
C MET A 827 13.84 30.83 29.93
N GLN A 828 14.70 29.81 29.88
CA GLN A 828 15.27 29.19 31.08
C GLN A 828 16.41 30.01 31.70
N ALA A 829 17.19 30.73 30.89
CA ALA A 829 18.26 31.60 31.37
C ALA A 829 17.72 32.83 32.13
N GLU A 830 16.68 33.50 31.60
CA GLU A 830 16.00 34.60 32.32
C GLU A 830 15.40 34.15 33.67
N LEU A 831 14.94 32.90 33.77
CA LEU A 831 14.42 32.34 35.03
C LEU A 831 15.52 32.12 36.09
N VAL A 832 16.78 31.91 35.71
CA VAL A 832 17.88 31.65 36.66
C VAL A 832 18.38 32.92 37.34
N GLU A 833 18.40 34.07 36.66
CA GLU A 833 18.73 35.35 37.31
C GLU A 833 17.63 35.80 38.28
N ASP A 834 16.36 35.50 37.96
CA ASP A 834 15.21 35.86 38.81
C ASP A 834 15.09 34.96 40.06
N GLU A 835 15.57 33.71 39.99
CA GLU A 835 15.56 32.76 41.12
C GLU A 835 16.53 33.14 42.23
N ALA A 836 17.70 33.72 41.89
CA ALA A 836 18.69 34.19 42.86
C ALA A 836 18.18 35.31 43.78
N PHE A 837 17.21 36.11 43.30
CA PHE A 837 16.58 37.18 44.08
C PHE A 837 15.50 36.65 45.04
N ARG A 838 14.88 35.52 44.72
CA ARG A 838 13.74 34.94 45.47
C ARG A 838 14.15 34.10 46.69
N ILE A 839 15.36 33.55 46.69
CA ILE A 839 15.89 32.69 47.76
C ILE A 839 16.02 33.44 49.12
N ALA A 840 16.02 34.77 49.13
CA ALA A 840 16.22 35.57 50.35
C ALA A 840 14.97 35.77 51.24
N GLU A 841 13.75 35.62 50.73
CA GLU A 841 12.57 36.23 51.39
C GLU A 841 11.58 35.26 52.08
N LEU A 842 11.59 33.95 51.79
CA LEU A 842 10.52 33.02 52.25
C LEU A 842 11.01 31.78 53.01
N ALA A 843 11.81 32.01 54.05
CA ALA A 843 12.09 31.01 55.08
C ALA A 843 11.02 31.01 56.20
N ASP A 844 9.75 30.71 55.88
CA ASP A 844 8.81 30.13 56.85
C ASP A 844 7.70 29.28 56.17
N GLN A 845 7.22 28.25 56.86
CA GLN A 845 6.29 27.21 56.36
C GLN A 845 4.86 27.48 56.91
N SER A 846 3.75 26.83 56.54
CA SER A 846 3.51 25.59 55.78
C SER A 846 2.07 25.54 55.20
N LEU A 847 1.92 24.87 54.05
CA LEU A 847 0.71 24.17 53.55
C LEU A 847 -0.65 24.90 53.46
N LEU A 848 -0.98 25.38 52.25
CA LEU A 848 -2.27 25.18 51.55
C LEU A 848 -2.18 25.73 50.10
N SER A 849 -2.26 24.86 49.09
CA SER A 849 -2.54 25.23 47.69
C SER A 849 -4.00 25.73 47.56
N PRO A 850 -4.40 26.59 46.59
CA PRO A 850 -3.95 26.64 45.17
C PRO A 850 -3.87 28.11 44.61
N PRO A 851 -4.04 28.45 43.31
CA PRO A 851 -3.88 27.69 42.05
C PRO A 851 -2.89 28.34 41.05
N LEU A 852 -2.65 27.64 39.94
CA LEU A 852 -2.00 28.14 38.72
C LEU A 852 -2.67 29.41 38.16
N ARG A 853 -1.87 30.31 37.61
CA ARG A 853 -2.26 31.35 36.62
C ARG A 853 -1.21 31.30 35.51
N TYR A 854 -1.48 30.74 34.34
CA TYR A 854 -2.39 31.26 33.31
C TYR A 854 -2.24 32.75 33.03
N SER A 855 -1.81 33.04 31.80
CA SER A 855 -1.80 34.38 31.23
C SER A 855 -3.17 35.02 31.42
N LYS A 856 -3.19 36.19 32.08
CA LYS A 856 -4.41 36.99 32.25
C LYS A 856 -4.74 37.82 31.01
N LYS A 857 -4.89 37.15 29.87
CA LYS A 857 -5.77 37.60 28.80
C LYS A 857 -6.57 36.39 28.34
N LYS A 858 -7.89 36.42 28.53
CA LYS A 858 -8.79 35.57 27.76
C LYS A 858 -8.51 35.86 26.27
N PRO A 859 -8.16 34.89 25.43
CA PRO A 859 -8.69 34.89 24.08
C PRO A 859 -10.17 34.52 24.24
N SER A 860 -11.01 35.53 24.51
CA SER A 860 -12.45 35.33 24.37
C SER A 860 -12.71 35.18 22.89
N PHE A 861 -12.95 33.95 22.44
CA PHE A 861 -13.79 33.73 21.28
C PHE A 861 -15.14 34.37 21.62
N ASP A 862 -15.34 35.60 21.17
CA ASP A 862 -16.49 36.43 21.53
C ASP A 862 -17.62 36.08 20.56
N TYR A 863 -18.32 35.00 20.89
CA TYR A 863 -19.39 34.45 20.09
C TYR A 863 -20.75 34.96 20.60
N ASN A 864 -21.65 35.32 19.69
CA ASN A 864 -23.01 35.66 20.06
C ASN A 864 -23.82 34.37 20.31
N PRO A 865 -24.36 34.13 21.52
CA PRO A 865 -25.12 32.91 21.80
C PRO A 865 -26.36 32.75 20.90
N ASP A 866 -26.91 33.83 20.36
CA ASP A 866 -28.07 33.76 19.46
C ASP A 866 -27.76 33.09 18.11
N ASP A 867 -26.52 33.21 17.61
CA ASP A 867 -26.12 32.66 16.31
C ASP A 867 -26.10 31.11 16.36
N TYR A 868 -25.68 30.55 17.49
CA TYR A 868 -25.54 29.10 17.70
C TYR A 868 -26.80 28.41 18.21
N LYS A 869 -27.80 29.16 18.72
CA LYS A 869 -29.10 28.60 19.16
C LYS A 869 -29.82 27.80 18.09
N SER A 870 -29.59 28.12 16.82
CA SER A 870 -30.19 27.40 15.70
C SER A 870 -29.25 26.38 15.06
N LYS A 871 -28.02 26.20 15.55
CA LYS A 871 -27.00 25.35 14.90
C LYS A 871 -27.38 23.87 14.89
N LEU A 872 -27.86 23.37 16.02
CA LEU A 872 -28.42 22.02 16.14
C LEU A 872 -29.90 22.03 15.73
N MET A 873 -30.32 21.03 14.96
CA MET A 873 -31.73 20.82 14.60
C MET A 873 -32.52 20.09 15.70
N GLU A 874 -31.80 19.38 16.59
CA GLU A 874 -32.33 18.73 17.79
C GLU A 874 -31.56 19.20 19.03
N SER A 875 -32.17 19.15 20.21
CA SER A 875 -31.45 19.40 21.46
C SER A 875 -30.52 18.24 21.80
N SER A 876 -29.24 18.53 21.98
CA SER A 876 -28.27 17.61 22.61
C SER A 876 -28.55 17.46 24.11
N SER A 877 -28.28 16.30 24.68
CA SER A 877 -28.21 16.11 26.15
C SER A 877 -26.77 16.20 26.72
N ILE A 878 -25.76 16.36 25.85
CA ILE A 878 -24.34 16.54 26.20
C ILE A 878 -23.84 17.98 25.99
N LEU A 879 -24.15 18.59 24.84
CA LEU A 879 -23.56 19.84 24.37
C LEU A 879 -24.34 21.07 24.88
N GLU A 880 -23.62 22.00 25.51
CA GLU A 880 -24.11 23.34 25.83
C GLU A 880 -23.77 24.32 24.71
N ILE A 881 -24.38 25.52 24.71
CA ILE A 881 -24.14 26.54 23.67
C ILE A 881 -22.65 26.90 23.57
N GLU A 882 -21.92 26.92 24.69
CA GLU A 882 -20.47 27.15 24.69
C GLU A 882 -19.72 26.03 23.96
N HIS A 883 -20.06 24.75 24.24
CA HIS A 883 -19.45 23.59 23.56
C HIS A 883 -19.70 23.64 22.05
N ILE A 884 -20.92 23.97 21.62
CA ILE A 884 -21.29 24.08 20.20
C ILE A 884 -20.44 25.15 19.52
N ALA A 885 -20.28 26.33 20.14
CA ALA A 885 -19.53 27.44 19.56
C ALA A 885 -18.03 27.11 19.36
N TYR A 886 -17.39 26.46 20.35
CA TYR A 886 -15.98 26.04 20.23
C TYR A 886 -15.76 24.88 19.25
N ILE A 887 -16.63 23.85 19.27
CA ILE A 887 -16.51 22.74 18.32
C ILE A 887 -16.77 23.23 16.89
N ASP A 888 -17.78 24.06 16.66
CA ASP A 888 -18.09 24.58 15.33
C ASP A 888 -16.91 25.35 14.75
N HIS A 889 -16.30 26.26 15.52
CA HIS A 889 -15.09 26.97 15.07
C HIS A 889 -13.89 26.05 14.79
N ALA A 890 -13.87 24.84 15.35
CA ALA A 890 -12.85 23.83 15.12
C ALA A 890 -13.11 22.91 13.91
N LEU A 891 -14.34 22.85 13.38
CA LEU A 891 -14.71 22.02 12.22
C LEU A 891 -14.10 22.55 10.90
N PRO A 892 -14.02 21.72 9.84
CA PRO A 892 -13.75 22.19 8.48
C PRO A 892 -14.80 23.21 8.01
N ILE A 893 -14.39 24.18 7.18
CA ILE A 893 -15.25 25.30 6.72
C ILE A 893 -16.56 24.80 6.07
N THR A 894 -16.51 23.71 5.31
CA THR A 894 -17.68 23.06 4.72
C THR A 894 -18.71 22.61 5.76
N SER A 895 -18.25 22.07 6.89
CA SER A 895 -19.09 21.64 8.02
C SER A 895 -19.55 22.83 8.88
N GLN A 896 -18.76 23.91 8.96
CA GLN A 896 -19.16 25.17 9.63
C GLN A 896 -20.37 25.83 8.94
N LEU A 897 -20.55 25.63 7.63
CA LEU A 897 -21.71 26.18 6.90
C LEU A 897 -22.98 25.31 7.04
N CYS A 898 -22.91 24.17 7.71
CA CYS A 898 -24.03 23.24 7.89
C CYS A 898 -24.75 23.38 9.24
N ARG A 899 -26.02 22.98 9.27
CA ARG A 899 -26.79 22.67 10.49
C ARG A 899 -26.50 21.22 10.91
N TRP A 900 -26.49 20.94 12.20
CA TRP A 900 -26.17 19.61 12.72
C TRP A 900 -27.46 18.87 13.10
N TYR A 901 -27.58 17.58 12.76
CA TYR A 901 -28.67 16.71 13.19
C TYR A 901 -28.12 15.49 13.92
N ARG A 902 -28.92 14.92 14.82
CA ARG A 902 -28.50 13.82 15.67
C ARG A 902 -28.80 12.50 14.95
N ILE A 903 -27.74 11.77 14.61
CA ILE A 903 -27.83 10.45 13.98
C ILE A 903 -28.16 9.39 15.03
N TYR A 904 -27.52 9.49 16.19
CA TYR A 904 -27.61 8.53 17.29
C TYR A 904 -27.45 9.22 18.64
N SER A 905 -28.15 8.71 19.66
CA SER A 905 -27.91 9.00 21.08
C SER A 905 -28.21 7.77 21.91
N VAL A 906 -27.36 7.45 22.90
CA VAL A 906 -27.59 6.35 23.86
C VAL A 906 -28.96 6.47 24.54
N GLU A 907 -29.41 7.70 24.84
CA GLU A 907 -30.67 7.99 25.51
C GLU A 907 -31.91 7.68 24.63
N ALA A 908 -31.79 7.87 23.31
CA ALA A 908 -32.89 7.66 22.36
C ALA A 908 -32.88 6.29 21.67
N ASN A 909 -31.69 5.69 21.50
CA ASN A 909 -31.47 4.52 20.65
C ASN A 909 -30.94 3.29 21.41
N GLY A 910 -30.58 3.44 22.69
CA GLY A 910 -29.98 2.38 23.51
C GLY A 910 -28.49 2.18 23.25
N SER A 911 -27.79 1.64 24.25
CA SER A 911 -26.34 1.49 24.32
C SER A 911 -25.86 0.29 23.48
N SER A 912 -25.58 0.52 22.19
CA SER A 912 -25.25 -0.52 21.19
C SER A 912 -24.52 0.08 19.99
N LEU A 913 -23.28 -0.34 19.76
CA LEU A 913 -22.47 0.05 18.61
C LEU A 913 -23.10 -0.37 17.28
N GLU A 914 -23.67 -1.58 17.21
CA GLU A 914 -24.41 -2.06 16.03
C GLU A 914 -25.55 -1.09 15.65
N THR A 915 -26.29 -0.59 16.64
CA THR A 915 -27.38 0.37 16.41
C THR A 915 -26.84 1.72 15.91
N LEU A 916 -25.71 2.18 16.44
CA LEU A 916 -25.02 3.38 15.98
C LEU A 916 -24.59 3.22 14.51
N LEU A 917 -23.96 2.10 14.14
CA LEU A 917 -23.49 1.84 12.77
C LEU A 917 -24.63 1.72 11.76
N ILE A 918 -25.73 1.05 12.12
CA ILE A 918 -26.94 0.99 11.27
C ILE A 918 -27.51 2.39 11.00
N LEU A 919 -27.48 3.28 11.99
CA LEU A 919 -27.98 4.65 11.85
C LEU A 919 -26.99 5.57 11.11
N ALA A 920 -25.68 5.39 11.33
CA ALA A 920 -24.57 6.14 10.72
C ALA A 920 -24.23 5.74 9.28
N LYS A 921 -24.80 4.63 8.78
CA LYS A 921 -24.60 4.18 7.40
C LYS A 921 -24.93 5.27 6.37
N LYS A 922 -24.00 5.52 5.45
CA LYS A 922 -23.98 6.59 4.44
C LYS A 922 -24.02 8.01 5.02
N GLN A 923 -23.57 8.21 6.27
CA GLN A 923 -23.45 9.53 6.89
C GLN A 923 -21.96 9.89 6.99
N SER A 924 -21.54 10.91 6.26
CA SER A 924 -20.17 11.46 6.32
C SER A 924 -20.20 12.95 5.93
N PRO A 925 -19.39 13.82 6.54
CA PRO A 925 -18.60 13.55 7.76
C PRO A 925 -19.50 13.45 9.00
N THR A 926 -18.96 13.01 10.14
CA THR A 926 -19.71 12.91 11.41
C THR A 926 -18.92 13.44 12.61
N LEU A 927 -19.62 13.84 13.66
CA LEU A 927 -19.05 14.30 14.92
C LEU A 927 -19.51 13.38 16.06
N LEU A 928 -18.57 12.67 16.66
CA LEU A 928 -18.77 11.82 17.83
C LEU A 928 -18.52 12.63 19.10
N VAL A 929 -19.46 12.58 20.04
CA VAL A 929 -19.40 13.30 21.32
C VAL A 929 -19.68 12.32 22.46
N VAL A 930 -18.82 12.33 23.47
CA VAL A 930 -18.88 11.46 24.66
C VAL A 930 -18.93 12.33 25.92
N LYS A 931 -19.75 11.91 26.88
CA LYS A 931 -19.77 12.44 28.24
C LYS A 931 -19.50 11.32 29.23
N ASP A 932 -18.43 11.46 30.01
CA ASP A 932 -18.04 10.46 31.01
C ASP A 932 -18.79 10.63 32.34
N ALA A 933 -18.63 9.65 33.24
CA ALA A 933 -19.16 9.68 34.60
C ALA A 933 -18.54 10.76 35.51
N GLY A 934 -17.40 11.35 35.12
CA GLY A 934 -16.83 12.54 35.76
C GLY A 934 -17.49 13.85 35.31
N GLY A 935 -18.34 13.80 34.27
CA GLY A 935 -18.98 14.96 33.66
C GLY A 935 -18.14 15.63 32.58
N ASN A 936 -16.97 15.08 32.23
CA ASN A 936 -16.12 15.62 31.17
C ASN A 936 -16.75 15.36 29.80
N VAL A 937 -16.63 16.33 28.89
CA VAL A 937 -17.09 16.24 27.50
C VAL A 937 -15.87 16.21 26.58
N PHE A 938 -15.82 15.23 25.68
CA PHE A 938 -14.74 15.04 24.70
C PHE A 938 -15.26 14.23 23.51
N GLY A 939 -14.46 14.09 22.45
CA GLY A 939 -14.90 13.37 21.26
C GLY A 939 -13.97 13.54 20.07
N GLY A 940 -14.50 13.30 18.87
CA GLY A 940 -13.75 13.44 17.63
C GLY A 940 -14.63 13.73 16.42
N PHE A 941 -14.05 14.44 15.46
CA PHE A 941 -14.61 14.63 14.13
C PHE A 941 -14.05 13.54 13.20
N ALA A 942 -14.96 12.77 12.63
CA ALA A 942 -14.69 11.68 11.69
C ALA A 942 -14.95 12.16 10.26
N SER A 943 -13.91 12.14 9.43
CA SER A 943 -13.95 12.57 8.03
C SER A 943 -14.71 11.62 7.09
N ASP A 944 -15.05 10.41 7.55
CA ASP A 944 -15.59 9.32 6.73
C ASP A 944 -16.80 8.64 7.40
N GLU A 945 -17.50 7.75 6.68
CA GLU A 945 -18.66 7.03 7.24
C GLU A 945 -18.23 5.97 8.25
N TRP A 946 -19.01 5.77 9.32
CA TRP A 946 -18.73 4.71 10.29
C TRP A 946 -19.15 3.35 9.73
N HIS A 947 -18.16 2.52 9.38
CA HIS A 947 -18.35 1.13 8.95
C HIS A 947 -17.31 0.19 9.57
N HIS A 948 -17.62 -1.11 9.58
CA HIS A 948 -16.67 -2.15 10.00
C HIS A 948 -15.46 -2.17 9.04
N ALA A 949 -14.25 -2.18 9.60
CA ALA A 949 -12.99 -2.21 8.83
C ALA A 949 -11.93 -3.01 9.60
N PHE A 950 -11.07 -3.72 8.87
CA PHE A 950 -9.94 -4.48 9.44
C PHE A 950 -8.64 -3.67 9.53
N HIS A 951 -8.67 -2.39 9.17
CA HIS A 951 -7.54 -1.48 9.11
C HIS A 951 -8.04 -0.05 9.32
N TYR A 952 -7.15 0.85 9.75
CA TYR A 952 -7.49 2.25 9.92
C TYR A 952 -7.83 2.92 8.57
N TYR A 953 -8.83 3.80 8.59
CA TYR A 953 -9.34 4.56 7.45
C TYR A 953 -9.62 6.02 7.85
N GLY A 954 -10.17 6.81 6.92
CA GLY A 954 -10.39 8.26 7.07
C GLY A 954 -9.22 9.12 6.56
N THR A 955 -9.35 10.43 6.71
CA THR A 955 -8.42 11.45 6.20
C THR A 955 -7.83 12.30 7.32
N GLY A 956 -6.78 13.06 6.99
CA GLY A 956 -6.12 14.02 7.89
C GLY A 956 -6.98 15.20 8.34
N GLU A 957 -8.23 15.34 7.86
CA GLU A 957 -9.20 16.29 8.40
C GLU A 957 -9.82 15.83 9.72
N SER A 958 -9.71 14.53 10.05
CA SER A 958 -10.15 14.00 11.35
C SER A 958 -9.36 14.63 12.50
N PHE A 959 -10.00 14.84 13.65
CA PHE A 959 -9.36 15.36 14.85
C PHE A 959 -10.08 14.93 16.14
N LEU A 960 -9.36 14.93 17.26
CA LEU A 960 -9.94 14.75 18.60
C LEU A 960 -10.10 16.09 19.30
N PHE A 961 -11.02 16.18 20.27
CA PHE A 961 -11.19 17.34 21.13
C PHE A 961 -11.55 16.95 22.56
N SER A 962 -11.29 17.86 23.51
CA SER A 962 -11.68 17.70 24.91
C SER A 962 -11.97 19.04 25.58
N PHE A 963 -12.94 19.04 26.50
CA PHE A 963 -13.24 20.12 27.45
C PHE A 963 -12.72 19.82 28.88
N ALA A 964 -12.06 18.67 29.10
CA ALA A 964 -11.61 18.22 30.41
C ALA A 964 -10.43 19.03 30.99
N ASN A 965 -9.82 19.92 30.20
CA ASN A 965 -8.63 20.67 30.57
C ASN A 965 -9.01 22.06 31.14
N PRO A 966 -9.12 22.26 32.48
CA PRO A 966 -9.68 23.49 33.08
C PRO A 966 -8.79 24.73 32.89
N SER A 967 -7.61 24.47 32.34
CA SER A 967 -6.50 25.37 32.11
C SER A 967 -6.51 25.94 30.68
N ALA A 968 -7.21 25.32 29.74
CA ALA A 968 -7.41 25.86 28.39
C ALA A 968 -8.48 26.99 28.39
N ALA A 969 -8.41 27.89 27.41
CA ALA A 969 -9.39 28.97 27.29
C ALA A 969 -10.78 28.40 26.96
N GLY A 970 -11.72 28.51 27.90
CA GLY A 970 -13.05 27.88 27.77
C GLY A 970 -13.04 26.35 27.94
N GLY A 971 -11.97 25.77 28.50
CA GLY A 971 -11.80 24.32 28.68
C GLY A 971 -11.42 23.54 27.42
N PHE A 972 -11.69 24.10 26.24
CA PHE A 972 -11.56 23.43 24.94
C PHE A 972 -10.11 23.28 24.46
N VAL A 973 -9.77 22.08 23.99
CA VAL A 973 -8.53 21.77 23.26
C VAL A 973 -8.84 20.93 22.03
N LYS A 974 -8.32 21.33 20.86
CA LYS A 974 -8.34 20.56 19.61
C LYS A 974 -7.00 19.85 19.41
N TYR A 975 -7.04 18.55 19.12
CA TYR A 975 -5.90 17.72 18.77
C TYR A 975 -6.02 17.30 17.30
N GLN A 976 -5.37 18.07 16.42
CA GLN A 976 -5.33 17.84 14.98
C GLN A 976 -4.32 16.75 14.59
N TRP A 977 -4.39 16.26 13.35
CA TRP A 977 -3.46 15.27 12.84
C TRP A 977 -1.99 15.71 12.99
N SER A 978 -1.18 14.86 13.64
CA SER A 978 0.24 15.08 13.91
C SER A 978 1.17 14.82 12.71
N ARG A 979 0.63 14.25 11.63
CA ARG A 979 1.37 13.75 10.46
C ARG A 979 2.33 12.59 10.72
N LYS A 980 2.35 12.00 11.93
CA LYS A 980 3.23 10.85 12.29
C LYS A 980 2.79 9.52 11.68
N ASN A 981 1.47 9.29 11.54
CA ASN A 981 0.88 8.07 10.97
C ASN A 981 -0.54 8.38 10.44
N SER A 982 -1.19 7.43 9.78
CA SER A 982 -2.56 7.59 9.22
C SER A 982 -3.63 6.78 9.97
N TYR A 983 -3.47 6.57 11.29
CA TYR A 983 -4.36 5.73 12.09
C TYR A 983 -5.59 6.50 12.61
N PHE A 984 -6.36 7.12 11.72
CA PHE A 984 -7.42 8.09 12.09
C PHE A 984 -8.66 7.46 12.72
N MET A 985 -9.31 6.53 12.02
CA MET A 985 -10.55 5.87 12.44
C MET A 985 -10.42 4.37 12.24
N LEU A 986 -10.95 3.58 13.17
CA LEU A 986 -11.10 2.13 13.03
C LEU A 986 -12.37 1.72 13.77
N CYS A 987 -13.22 0.92 13.12
CA CYS A 987 -14.40 0.36 13.77
C CYS A 987 -14.45 -1.14 13.51
N SER A 988 -14.69 -1.89 14.57
CA SER A 988 -14.81 -3.35 14.59
C SER A 988 -16.12 -3.74 15.26
N ASP A 989 -16.45 -5.02 15.26
CA ASP A 989 -17.65 -5.55 15.91
C ASP A 989 -17.67 -5.31 17.43
N GLU A 990 -16.49 -5.13 18.03
CA GLU A 990 -16.31 -5.01 19.49
C GLU A 990 -15.91 -3.61 19.96
N SER A 991 -15.51 -2.71 19.05
CA SER A 991 -15.02 -1.38 19.41
C SER A 991 -15.05 -0.33 18.30
N LEU A 992 -15.24 0.92 18.70
CA LEU A 992 -15.09 2.12 17.87
C LEU A 992 -13.87 2.92 18.35
N ILE A 993 -12.95 3.24 17.43
CA ILE A 993 -11.63 3.80 17.73
C ILE A 993 -11.36 5.03 16.87
N MET A 994 -10.81 6.08 17.49
CA MET A 994 -10.21 7.22 16.81
C MET A 994 -8.80 7.51 17.33
N GLY A 995 -7.83 7.56 16.43
CA GLY A 995 -6.42 7.83 16.71
C GLY A 995 -5.68 6.62 17.28
N GLY A 996 -4.56 6.25 16.66
CA GLY A 996 -3.68 5.18 17.09
C GLY A 996 -2.19 5.58 17.14
N GLY A 997 -1.32 4.56 17.08
CA GLY A 997 0.12 4.70 17.26
C GLY A 997 0.47 4.90 18.73
N GLY A 998 0.95 3.84 19.37
CA GLY A 998 1.00 3.75 20.84
C GLY A 998 -0.35 3.29 21.40
N ASN A 999 -1.10 4.20 22.03
CA ASN A 999 -2.44 3.93 22.56
C ASN A 999 -3.55 4.47 21.63
N PHE A 1000 -4.80 4.13 21.94
CA PHE A 1000 -5.96 4.73 21.30
C PHE A 1000 -6.24 6.13 21.85
N GLY A 1001 -6.43 7.13 20.98
CA GLY A 1001 -6.79 8.49 21.39
C GLY A 1001 -8.20 8.55 21.97
N LEU A 1002 -9.13 7.83 21.34
CA LEU A 1002 -10.46 7.51 21.85
C LEU A 1002 -10.80 6.07 21.46
N PHE A 1003 -11.22 5.27 22.43
CA PHE A 1003 -11.76 3.92 22.28
C PHE A 1003 -13.10 3.84 23.00
N LEU A 1004 -14.09 3.20 22.39
CA LEU A 1004 -15.40 2.87 22.99
C LEU A 1004 -15.72 1.38 22.78
N ASP A 1005 -16.29 0.71 23.79
CA ASP A 1005 -16.71 -0.69 23.69
C ASP A 1005 -18.02 -0.89 22.88
N SER A 1006 -18.31 -2.14 22.48
CA SER A 1006 -19.51 -2.52 21.72
C SER A 1006 -20.82 -2.05 22.34
N ASP A 1007 -20.81 -1.93 23.67
CA ASP A 1007 -21.97 -1.57 24.47
C ASP A 1007 -22.04 -0.04 24.68
N LEU A 1008 -21.07 0.73 24.17
CA LEU A 1008 -20.94 2.18 24.32
C LEU A 1008 -21.04 2.64 25.79
N SER A 1009 -20.57 1.79 26.70
CA SER A 1009 -20.73 1.89 28.16
C SER A 1009 -19.41 2.22 28.87
N ARG A 1010 -18.29 1.82 28.26
CA ARG A 1010 -16.93 2.08 28.70
C ARG A 1010 -16.08 2.53 27.54
N GLY A 1011 -15.04 3.28 27.86
CA GLY A 1011 -14.06 3.69 26.89
C GLY A 1011 -12.69 3.87 27.52
N ALA A 1012 -11.69 4.01 26.65
CA ALA A 1012 -10.32 4.30 27.03
C ALA A 1012 -9.79 5.46 26.18
N SER A 1013 -8.87 6.22 26.76
CA SER A 1013 -8.18 7.32 26.08
C SER A 1013 -6.76 7.40 26.61
N GLY A 1014 -5.81 7.03 25.77
CA GLY A 1014 -4.39 7.09 26.04
C GLY A 1014 -3.70 8.21 25.26
N ALA A 1015 -2.40 8.36 25.47
CA ALA A 1015 -1.59 9.19 24.59
C ALA A 1015 -1.47 8.52 23.22
N CYS A 1016 -1.90 9.19 22.14
CA CYS A 1016 -1.87 8.66 20.78
C CYS A 1016 -0.97 9.49 19.86
N GLU A 1017 -0.21 8.82 18.99
CA GLU A 1017 0.66 9.49 18.03
C GLU A 1017 -0.14 10.16 16.92
N THR A 1018 -1.26 9.60 16.44
CA THR A 1018 -2.02 10.14 15.29
C THR A 1018 -2.42 11.59 15.48
N PHE A 1019 -2.91 11.96 16.66
CA PHE A 1019 -3.33 13.34 16.98
C PHE A 1019 -2.36 14.05 17.93
N ASN A 1020 -1.25 13.39 18.30
CA ASN A 1020 -0.32 13.81 19.34
C ASN A 1020 -1.05 14.25 20.63
N SER A 1021 -2.17 13.61 20.94
CA SER A 1021 -3.04 13.97 22.06
C SER A 1021 -2.58 13.26 23.33
N PRO A 1022 -2.67 13.91 24.51
CA PRO A 1022 -2.74 13.20 25.77
C PRO A 1022 -4.11 12.47 25.90
N PRO A 1023 -4.32 11.70 26.97
CA PRO A 1023 -5.66 11.27 27.38
C PRO A 1023 -6.67 12.43 27.36
N LEU A 1024 -7.83 12.21 26.73
CA LEU A 1024 -8.89 13.21 26.56
C LEU A 1024 -9.67 13.49 27.85
N THR A 1025 -9.56 12.63 28.86
CA THR A 1025 -10.14 12.81 30.20
C THR A 1025 -9.09 12.52 31.27
N THR A 1026 -9.40 12.83 32.53
CA THR A 1026 -8.46 12.76 33.67
C THR A 1026 -8.01 11.34 34.02
N SER A 1027 -8.65 10.31 33.46
CA SER A 1027 -8.34 8.89 33.63
C SER A 1027 -8.14 8.24 32.26
N GLN A 1028 -7.26 7.24 32.16
CA GLN A 1028 -7.06 6.51 30.90
C GLN A 1028 -8.23 5.57 30.56
N GLU A 1029 -9.00 5.15 31.57
CA GLU A 1029 -10.27 4.42 31.42
C GLU A 1029 -11.42 5.26 31.98
N PHE A 1030 -12.57 5.22 31.32
CA PHE A 1030 -13.77 5.97 31.73
C PHE A 1030 -15.05 5.17 31.45
N SER A 1031 -16.10 5.46 32.21
CA SER A 1031 -17.46 4.98 31.91
C SER A 1031 -18.23 6.07 31.17
N CYS A 1032 -18.86 5.67 30.06
CA CYS A 1032 -19.69 6.51 29.21
C CYS A 1032 -21.06 6.67 29.86
N VAL A 1033 -21.48 7.90 30.15
CA VAL A 1033 -22.84 8.19 30.62
C VAL A 1033 -23.76 8.51 29.44
N GLN A 1034 -23.24 9.26 28.46
CA GLN A 1034 -23.94 9.57 27.21
C GLN A 1034 -22.94 9.56 26.05
N VAL A 1035 -23.38 9.03 24.91
CA VAL A 1035 -22.70 9.14 23.62
C VAL A 1035 -23.72 9.65 22.60
N GLU A 1036 -23.32 10.63 21.80
CA GLU A 1036 -24.10 11.16 20.69
C GLU A 1036 -23.25 11.19 19.41
N LEU A 1037 -23.89 10.93 18.27
CA LEU A 1037 -23.30 11.07 16.94
C LEU A 1037 -24.11 12.08 16.14
N TRP A 1038 -23.43 13.07 15.56
CA TRP A 1038 -24.02 14.17 14.80
C TRP A 1038 -23.56 14.15 13.34
N GLY A 1039 -24.49 14.48 12.43
CA GLY A 1039 -24.22 14.67 11.00
C GLY A 1039 -24.52 16.10 10.54
N PHE A 1040 -24.07 16.45 9.34
CA PHE A 1040 -24.11 17.82 8.81
C PHE A 1040 -25.04 17.93 7.59
N THR A 1041 -25.89 18.97 7.53
CA THR A 1041 -26.80 19.23 6.40
C THR A 1041 -26.97 20.71 6.10
N THR A 1042 -27.28 21.05 4.86
CA THR A 1042 -27.60 22.40 4.39
C THR A 1042 -29.11 22.68 4.31
N GLY A 1043 -29.97 21.70 4.61
CA GLY A 1043 -31.44 21.81 4.49
C GLY A 1043 -32.19 21.97 5.81
N ASP A 1044 -33.26 22.78 5.80
CA ASP A 1044 -34.12 23.08 6.97
C ASP A 1044 -35.09 21.95 7.40
N LYS A 1045 -34.97 20.74 6.84
CA LYS A 1045 -35.81 19.59 7.19
C LYS A 1045 -34.96 18.40 7.64
N PRO A 1046 -35.29 17.72 8.75
CA PRO A 1046 -34.67 16.45 9.08
C PRO A 1046 -34.97 15.44 7.97
N VAL A 1047 -33.95 14.70 7.54
CA VAL A 1047 -34.08 13.67 6.50
C VAL A 1047 -34.93 12.54 7.08
N GLU A 1048 -36.16 12.37 6.58
CA GLU A 1048 -36.99 11.24 6.98
C GLU A 1048 -36.28 9.92 6.67
N ILE A 1049 -36.51 8.90 7.50
CA ILE A 1049 -35.76 7.63 7.47
C ILE A 1049 -35.86 6.93 6.09
N GLY A 1050 -36.90 7.22 5.29
CA GLY A 1050 -37.06 6.75 3.91
C GLY A 1050 -36.35 7.56 2.82
N GLU A 1051 -35.98 8.83 3.05
CA GLU A 1051 -35.35 9.72 2.06
C GLU A 1051 -33.82 9.82 2.17
N ARG A 1052 -33.17 8.83 2.80
CA ARG A 1052 -31.70 8.70 2.95
C ARG A 1052 -30.96 8.35 1.63
N HIS A 1053 -31.36 8.99 0.52
CA HIS A 1053 -30.77 8.85 -0.82
C HIS A 1053 -30.25 10.18 -1.38
N ARG A 1054 -30.16 11.23 -0.56
CA ARG A 1054 -29.37 12.42 -0.92
C ARG A 1054 -27.90 12.14 -0.64
N LYS A 1055 -27.09 12.54 -1.63
CA LYS A 1055 -25.63 12.57 -1.64
C LYS A 1055 -25.04 13.29 -0.43
N SER A 1056 -23.77 12.99 -0.12
CA SER A 1056 -22.98 13.73 0.87
C SER A 1056 -22.98 15.24 0.56
N VAL A 1057 -22.69 16.07 1.58
CA VAL A 1057 -22.37 17.50 1.35
C VAL A 1057 -21.04 17.66 0.58
N LEU A 1058 -20.26 16.57 0.47
CA LEU A 1058 -19.01 16.47 -0.29
C LEU A 1058 -19.18 15.77 -1.67
N ASP A 1059 -20.40 15.42 -2.10
CA ASP A 1059 -20.77 14.69 -3.34
C ASP A 1059 -21.60 15.51 -4.35
#